data_AF-A0A6G4A9K6-F1
#
_entry.id   AF-A0A6G4A9K6-F1
#
_cell.length_a   1.000
_cell.length_b   1.000
_cell.length_c   1.000
_cell.angle_alpha   90.00
_cell.angle_beta   90.00
_cell.angle_gamma   90.00
#
_symmetry.space_group_name_H-M   'P 1'
#
loop_
_entity.id
_entity.type
_entity.pdbx_description
1 polymer ?
#
loop_
_entity_poly.entity_id
_entity_poly.type
_entity_poly.pdbx_seq_one_letter_code
_entity_poly.pdbx_strand_id
1 'polypeptide(L)'
;MRDGAKPLAFTRVPRWTPPSATDAGTGVHGIRLDAELTEALERAAGEAETPLAALLLAGHARVLATVAAERDLLLGCVPQDGPGPARSLALSVADSTWAELAALADGALNGLGAAAGARPEVVLDLSGLAEHEDTPARAHEDTPAEVHGDGPPAALDDGVVLRVAWSRDEHGMSLRVLHDRAAIDGAYARRLAGYHLAALRLLVADPHGRHESESLLSPQETEKQLYGLAGPTVELPDRTFVDLFQERARGCPDAIAVEHGTVRWTYRELERRVNRIAHALVEAGVGAEDVVAVVMDRTPEWIAAALGVFTAGGVYLPVRPDFPVERVVAQLERSACAVALTDPGSEALVRASSARLAAPLTALSVTRVLARGGHAEPPRVQVTPGQAAYIYFTSGSTGTPKGALCEHAGFLNHLYAKIEDTGMTAGGGDVATQIASQCFDISLWQFAAPLLIGGSVRIVDTRTQLDVAAFVEEIVEGRVTVMQVVPSYLEVLLTHLEQHPRPLGALRSVSVTGEALTYELVQRWFAAYPDVQLVNAYGATETSDDPMHEVLHGVPERDFVSVGRALRNVNTYVLDGNLALVPLGTPGEIAFSGVCVGRGYINDEERTREAFVPDPFRPGSRMYRTGDFGRWLPEDRLEFLGRRDAQVKIRGFRIEIGEIENKLLTMEGVREAAVVTEGDTSEQRVLVAFFSGSEKVTPERVREFLGTVLPDYMVPTHVHRVDRLPLTENGKIDKKALARPAAETAGRPAHIPPATPAERRLAELWADVLGVPLERIGRSDDFFELGGTSLAAVRLLVRLDRALSLKDLAAHPVLADCAAVLEPRHAGAFARPVVTRLLQTLAAVPDPHHTLVCFPFAGGNAVNFRPLAAELRRDGIAVLGVEPPGHDFAGDGEPLEDVPVLARWVRDEIVAHITTPVSVWGHSTGVAAALETARLLAEAGRPVERVYIGALLMGDTETLAAEMARAATADEESLLSRLRAGEVYTELDELGAERADVVAGAYQHDVLTAGRHLRAVREDPEAYRLDAPVEVVVARDDTATASFTEEYGGWKAISDRITLHELERGGHYFVRTRPAETAALVRSGCLPSAQRDR
;
A
#
# COMPACT_ATOMS: atom_id res chain seq x y z
N MET A 1 35.97 15.34 -2.20
CA MET A 1 36.48 14.44 -1.14
C MET A 1 36.98 15.25 0.06
N ARG A 2 36.22 15.29 1.16
CA ARG A 2 36.70 15.26 2.56
C ARG A 2 35.50 15.07 3.51
N ASP A 3 35.63 14.02 4.30
CA ASP A 3 35.00 13.71 5.60
C ASP A 3 33.49 13.40 5.69
N GLY A 4 33.20 12.12 5.95
CA GLY A 4 32.02 11.66 6.69
C GLY A 4 30.72 11.38 5.92
N ALA A 5 30.64 11.67 4.63
CA ALA A 5 29.45 11.36 3.84
C ALA A 5 29.30 9.84 3.65
N LYS A 6 28.09 9.29 3.89
CA LYS A 6 27.68 8.00 3.32
C LYS A 6 28.13 7.97 1.85
N PRO A 7 28.61 6.82 1.31
CA PRO A 7 28.96 6.76 -0.10
C PRO A 7 27.76 7.26 -0.92
N LEU A 8 27.98 8.31 -1.72
CA LEU A 8 26.97 8.82 -2.65
C LEU A 8 26.51 7.61 -3.48
N ALA A 9 25.21 7.33 -3.47
CA ALA A 9 24.64 6.35 -4.38
C ALA A 9 24.76 6.91 -5.81
N PHE A 10 24.94 6.04 -6.80
CA PHE A 10 24.88 6.47 -8.19
C PHE A 10 23.50 7.06 -8.50
N THR A 11 23.48 8.14 -9.26
CA THR A 11 22.26 8.79 -9.75
C THR A 11 21.44 7.79 -10.54
N ARG A 12 20.14 7.75 -10.25
CA ARG A 12 19.19 6.84 -10.89
C ARG A 12 18.37 7.57 -11.94
N VAL A 13 18.10 6.89 -13.05
CA VAL A 13 17.16 7.39 -14.06
C VAL A 13 15.78 6.81 -13.76
N PRO A 14 14.70 7.61 -13.82
CA PRO A 14 13.36 7.08 -13.62
C PRO A 14 13.06 5.96 -14.61
N ARG A 15 12.58 4.84 -14.10
CA ARG A 15 11.98 3.79 -14.92
C ARG A 15 10.69 4.32 -15.51
N TRP A 16 10.52 4.15 -16.81
CA TRP A 16 9.34 4.57 -17.56
C TRP A 16 8.45 3.35 -17.87
N THR A 17 9.07 2.24 -18.28
CA THR A 17 8.37 0.99 -18.60
C THR A 17 7.91 0.24 -17.34
N PRO A 18 6.79 -0.52 -17.37
CA PRO A 18 6.45 -1.45 -16.30
C PRO A 18 7.58 -2.47 -16.06
N PRO A 19 7.86 -2.88 -14.81
CA PRO A 19 8.84 -3.93 -14.50
C PRO A 19 8.55 -5.30 -15.16
N SER A 20 7.31 -5.53 -15.61
CA SER A 20 6.82 -6.78 -16.21
C SER A 20 6.92 -6.85 -17.73
N ALA A 21 7.43 -5.82 -18.41
CA ALA A 21 7.58 -5.85 -19.87
C ALA A 21 8.58 -6.96 -20.28
N THR A 22 8.07 -7.98 -20.96
CA THR A 22 8.77 -9.19 -21.41
C THR A 22 9.86 -8.95 -22.48
N ASP A 23 10.19 -7.70 -22.78
CA ASP A 23 11.18 -7.33 -23.79
C ASP A 23 12.56 -7.18 -23.13
N ALA A 24 13.18 -8.30 -22.76
CA ALA A 24 14.54 -8.32 -22.22
C ALA A 24 15.57 -7.99 -23.32
N GLY A 25 16.41 -6.99 -23.09
CA GLY A 25 17.52 -6.68 -23.99
C GLY A 25 17.89 -5.19 -24.05
N THR A 26 18.88 -4.88 -24.88
CA THR A 26 19.35 -3.51 -25.10
C THR A 26 18.62 -2.89 -26.29
N GLY A 27 17.93 -1.77 -26.06
CA GLY A 27 17.47 -0.87 -27.11
C GLY A 27 18.54 0.16 -27.45
N VAL A 28 18.59 0.58 -28.71
CA VAL A 28 19.54 1.61 -29.18
C VAL A 28 18.80 2.62 -30.03
N HIS A 29 19.00 3.89 -29.72
CA HIS A 29 18.52 5.01 -30.51
C HIS A 29 19.69 5.94 -30.86
N GLY A 30 19.91 6.18 -32.15
CA GLY A 30 20.99 7.04 -32.65
C GLY A 30 20.45 8.31 -33.30
N ILE A 31 21.11 9.44 -33.08
CA ILE A 31 20.85 10.70 -33.77
C ILE A 31 22.19 11.31 -34.21
N ARG A 32 22.28 11.71 -35.48
CA ARG A 32 23.40 12.52 -35.99
C ARG A 32 23.08 14.00 -35.80
N LEU A 33 24.05 14.76 -35.32
CA LEU A 33 23.91 16.20 -35.15
C LEU A 33 23.94 16.87 -36.52
N ASP A 34 23.18 17.96 -36.67
CA ASP A 34 23.30 18.80 -37.84
C ASP A 34 24.68 19.50 -37.86
N ALA A 35 25.14 19.86 -39.06
CA ALA A 35 26.45 20.46 -39.25
C ALA A 35 26.57 21.81 -38.50
N GLU A 36 25.49 22.59 -38.46
CA GLU A 36 25.44 23.89 -37.79
C GLU A 36 25.70 23.78 -36.28
N LEU A 37 25.04 22.83 -35.60
CA LEU A 37 25.23 22.57 -34.18
C LEU A 37 26.61 21.99 -33.88
N THR A 38 27.13 21.12 -34.76
CA THR A 38 28.48 20.56 -34.62
C THR A 38 29.52 21.68 -34.66
N GLU A 39 29.48 22.54 -35.68
CA GLU A 39 30.40 23.68 -35.78
C GLU A 39 30.21 24.68 -34.63
N ALA A 40 28.97 24.90 -34.16
CA ALA A 40 28.70 25.79 -33.03
C ALA A 40 29.32 25.26 -31.72
N LEU A 41 29.24 23.95 -31.47
CA LEU A 41 29.87 23.33 -30.31
C LEU A 41 31.40 23.43 -30.36
N GLU A 42 32.00 23.24 -31.53
CA GLU A 42 33.45 23.41 -31.71
C GLU A 42 33.91 24.85 -31.51
N ARG A 43 33.15 25.82 -32.03
CA ARG A 43 33.40 27.25 -31.78
C ARG A 43 33.28 27.56 -30.29
N ALA A 44 32.22 27.12 -29.62
CA ALA A 44 32.03 27.32 -28.19
C ALA A 44 33.16 26.69 -27.35
N ALA A 45 33.64 25.49 -27.74
CA ALA A 45 34.79 24.84 -27.12
C ALA A 45 36.07 25.68 -27.25
N GLY A 46 36.33 26.19 -28.45
CA GLY A 46 37.48 27.03 -28.74
C GLY A 46 37.45 28.37 -27.99
N GLU A 47 36.29 29.03 -27.98
CA GLU A 47 36.10 30.33 -27.30
C GLU A 47 36.17 30.22 -25.77
N ALA A 48 35.66 29.13 -25.20
CA ALA A 48 35.71 28.87 -23.76
C ALA A 48 37.02 28.22 -23.29
N GLU A 49 37.98 27.96 -24.19
CA GLU A 49 39.21 27.20 -23.93
C GLU A 49 38.94 25.87 -23.19
N THR A 50 37.80 25.24 -23.48
CA THR A 50 37.27 24.07 -22.76
C THR A 50 37.14 22.89 -23.73
N PRO A 51 37.58 21.67 -23.38
CA PRO A 51 37.46 20.52 -24.28
C PRO A 51 36.01 20.23 -24.68
N LEU A 52 35.80 19.81 -25.93
CA LEU A 52 34.47 19.41 -26.42
C LEU A 52 33.80 18.35 -25.53
N ALA A 53 34.59 17.42 -24.97
CA ALA A 53 34.14 16.42 -24.00
C ALA A 53 33.46 17.04 -22.76
N ALA A 54 33.98 18.16 -22.26
CA ALA A 54 33.44 18.84 -21.08
C ALA A 54 32.10 19.53 -21.39
N LEU A 55 31.94 20.09 -22.59
CA LEU A 55 30.65 20.64 -23.07
C LEU A 55 29.58 19.54 -23.20
N LEU A 56 29.95 18.38 -23.73
CA LEU A 56 29.06 17.22 -23.84
C LEU A 56 28.67 16.67 -22.46
N LEU A 57 29.63 16.62 -21.52
CA LEU A 57 29.36 16.25 -20.14
C LEU A 57 28.45 17.28 -19.44
N ALA A 58 28.64 18.58 -19.67
CA ALA A 58 27.75 19.62 -19.13
C ALA A 58 26.31 19.45 -19.63
N GLY A 59 26.12 19.20 -20.93
CA GLY A 59 24.82 18.86 -21.50
C GLY A 59 24.22 17.59 -20.90
N HIS A 60 25.01 16.52 -20.79
CA HIS A 60 24.58 15.26 -20.19
C HIS A 60 24.18 15.43 -18.71
N ALA A 61 24.98 16.15 -17.93
CA ALA A 61 24.74 16.44 -16.54
C ALA A 61 23.44 17.23 -16.36
N ARG A 62 23.20 18.26 -17.19
CA ARG A 62 21.93 18.98 -17.19
C ARG A 62 20.75 18.06 -17.49
N VAL A 63 20.83 17.18 -18.49
CA VAL A 63 19.75 16.23 -18.78
C VAL A 63 19.48 15.32 -17.60
N LEU A 64 20.52 14.70 -17.03
CA LEU A 64 20.40 13.79 -15.89
C LEU A 64 19.82 14.50 -14.66
N ALA A 65 20.30 15.69 -14.33
CA ALA A 65 19.78 16.48 -13.22
C ALA A 65 18.28 16.77 -13.39
N THR A 66 17.85 17.00 -14.64
CA THR A 66 16.44 17.22 -14.95
C THR A 66 15.62 15.95 -14.76
N VAL A 67 16.02 14.83 -15.36
CA VAL A 67 15.20 13.60 -15.34
C VAL A 67 15.24 12.89 -13.99
N ALA A 68 16.35 13.00 -13.24
CA ALA A 68 16.47 12.42 -11.90
C ALA A 68 15.90 13.32 -10.80
N ALA A 69 15.63 14.60 -11.11
CA ALA A 69 15.33 15.63 -10.11
C ALA A 69 16.41 15.75 -9.02
N GLU A 70 17.69 15.56 -9.40
CA GLU A 70 18.86 15.62 -8.53
C GLU A 70 19.81 16.74 -8.98
N ARG A 71 20.39 17.49 -8.04
CA ARG A 71 21.37 18.54 -8.35
C ARG A 71 22.83 18.07 -8.25
N ASP A 72 23.07 17.10 -7.38
CA ASP A 72 24.38 16.49 -7.16
C ASP A 72 24.38 15.10 -7.78
N LEU A 73 25.20 14.91 -8.82
CA LEU A 73 25.19 13.72 -9.64
C LEU A 73 26.40 12.84 -9.34
N LEU A 74 26.19 11.53 -9.35
CA LEU A 74 27.25 10.52 -9.40
C LEU A 74 26.95 9.54 -10.52
N LEU A 75 27.81 9.48 -11.55
CA LEU A 75 27.60 8.68 -12.77
C LEU A 75 28.87 7.93 -13.19
N GLY A 76 28.74 6.98 -14.10
CA GLY A 76 29.86 6.31 -14.75
C GLY A 76 30.33 7.07 -15.99
N CYS A 77 31.63 7.21 -16.20
CA CYS A 77 32.20 7.85 -17.37
C CYS A 77 33.29 6.97 -18.00
N VAL A 78 33.21 6.74 -19.31
CA VAL A 78 34.29 6.17 -20.13
C VAL A 78 34.97 7.34 -20.86
N PRO A 79 36.21 7.72 -20.48
CA PRO A 79 36.90 8.88 -21.05
C PRO A 79 37.39 8.63 -22.49
N GLN A 80 37.93 9.68 -23.13
CA GLN A 80 38.43 9.64 -24.51
C GLN A 80 39.69 8.77 -24.68
N ASP A 81 40.36 8.40 -23.59
CA ASP A 81 41.66 7.72 -23.59
C ASP A 81 41.61 6.26 -24.12
N GLY A 82 40.42 5.75 -24.47
CA GLY A 82 40.20 4.44 -25.08
C GLY A 82 39.12 3.59 -24.41
N PRO A 83 38.74 2.44 -25.00
CA PRO A 83 37.68 1.57 -24.48
C PRO A 83 38.15 0.88 -23.18
N GLY A 84 37.64 1.36 -22.04
CA GLY A 84 37.93 0.83 -20.71
C GLY A 84 36.68 0.84 -19.80
N PRO A 85 36.74 0.26 -18.59
CA PRO A 85 35.60 0.24 -17.69
C PRO A 85 35.22 1.66 -17.25
N ALA A 86 33.92 1.91 -17.06
CA ALA A 86 33.44 3.19 -16.58
C ALA A 86 34.03 3.55 -15.21
N ARG A 87 34.53 4.78 -15.09
CA ARG A 87 35.07 5.37 -13.85
C ARG A 87 34.01 6.26 -13.21
N SER A 88 34.05 6.43 -11.88
CA SER A 88 33.07 7.26 -11.19
C SER A 88 33.36 8.75 -11.42
N LEU A 89 32.33 9.51 -11.80
CA LEU A 89 32.37 10.96 -11.97
C LEU A 89 31.28 11.59 -11.11
N ALA A 90 31.68 12.55 -10.27
CA ALA A 90 30.76 13.34 -9.45
C ALA A 90 30.73 14.79 -9.95
N LEU A 91 29.54 15.36 -10.09
CA LEU A 91 29.35 16.72 -10.60
C LEU A 91 28.08 17.32 -9.99
N SER A 92 28.16 18.57 -9.53
CA SER A 92 26.97 19.34 -9.10
C SER A 92 26.61 20.33 -10.19
N VAL A 93 25.32 20.42 -10.53
CA VAL A 93 24.81 21.39 -11.52
C VAL A 93 24.26 22.66 -10.85
N ALA A 94 24.20 22.73 -9.53
CA ALA A 94 23.50 23.80 -8.83
C ALA A 94 24.05 25.20 -9.14
N ASP A 95 23.14 26.16 -9.34
CA ASP A 95 23.41 27.61 -9.39
C ASP A 95 24.52 28.04 -10.36
N SER A 96 24.61 27.38 -11.52
CA SER A 96 25.62 27.68 -12.55
C SER A 96 25.00 28.17 -13.87
N THR A 97 25.80 28.95 -14.59
CA THR A 97 25.64 29.19 -16.03
C THR A 97 26.12 27.99 -16.83
N TRP A 98 25.80 27.93 -18.12
CA TRP A 98 26.31 26.88 -19.01
C TRP A 98 27.85 26.83 -19.07
N ALA A 99 28.52 27.98 -19.15
CA ALA A 99 29.97 28.07 -19.16
C ALA A 99 30.61 27.62 -17.84
N GLU A 100 30.03 28.00 -16.69
CA GLU A 100 30.49 27.52 -15.39
C GLU A 100 30.30 26.01 -15.24
N LEU A 101 29.16 25.47 -15.70
CA LEU A 101 28.93 24.04 -15.70
C LEU A 101 29.92 23.28 -16.59
N ALA A 102 30.28 23.84 -17.76
CA ALA A 102 31.31 23.27 -18.63
C ALA A 102 32.70 23.26 -17.97
N ALA A 103 33.06 24.33 -17.25
CA ALA A 103 34.32 24.38 -16.49
C ALA A 103 34.34 23.36 -15.32
N LEU A 104 33.21 23.19 -14.61
CA LEU A 104 33.08 22.16 -13.58
C LEU A 104 33.18 20.75 -14.17
N ALA A 105 32.57 20.53 -15.35
CA ALA A 105 32.65 19.28 -16.09
C ALA A 105 34.08 18.95 -16.53
N ASP A 106 34.86 19.94 -16.99
CA ASP A 106 36.28 19.75 -17.31
C ASP A 106 37.09 19.34 -16.07
N GLY A 107 36.88 20.02 -14.94
CA GLY A 107 37.49 19.64 -13.67
C GLY A 107 37.12 18.21 -13.25
N ALA A 108 35.87 17.79 -13.46
CA ALA A 108 35.39 16.45 -13.14
C ALA A 108 35.99 15.35 -14.05
N LEU A 109 36.17 15.62 -15.35
CA LEU A 109 36.84 14.71 -16.29
C LEU A 109 38.31 14.48 -15.93
N ASN A 110 38.99 15.53 -15.45
CA ASN A 110 40.36 15.43 -14.96
C ASN A 110 40.47 14.69 -13.60
N GLY A 111 39.37 14.57 -12.86
CA GLY A 111 39.28 14.01 -11.51
C GLY A 111 38.60 12.65 -11.39
N LEU A 112 38.57 11.83 -12.45
CA LEU A 112 37.88 10.53 -12.47
C LEU A 112 38.36 9.59 -11.35
N GLY A 113 37.41 9.09 -10.56
CA GLY A 113 37.67 8.20 -9.42
C GLY A 113 37.61 6.71 -9.77
N ALA A 114 38.21 5.88 -8.90
CA ALA A 114 38.03 4.43 -8.95
C ALA A 114 36.60 4.04 -8.50
N ALA A 115 35.94 3.14 -9.24
CA ALA A 115 34.59 2.70 -8.93
C ALA A 115 34.52 2.05 -7.53
N ALA A 116 33.78 2.66 -6.61
CA ALA A 116 33.66 2.24 -5.22
C ALA A 116 32.70 1.04 -5.07
N GLY A 117 33.04 -0.15 -5.57
CA GLY A 117 32.34 -1.42 -5.33
C GLY A 117 30.91 -1.56 -5.89
N ALA A 118 30.14 -0.48 -6.01
CA ALA A 118 28.84 -0.39 -6.65
C ALA A 118 29.00 -0.03 -8.14
N ARG A 119 28.08 -0.53 -8.98
CA ARG A 119 28.08 -0.25 -10.43
C ARG A 119 27.16 0.93 -10.78
N PRO A 120 27.54 1.78 -11.74
CA PRO A 120 26.70 2.88 -12.19
C PRO A 120 25.47 2.36 -12.97
N GLU A 121 24.29 2.91 -12.68
CA GLU A 121 23.09 2.69 -13.52
C GLU A 121 23.14 3.53 -14.81
N VAL A 122 23.91 4.62 -14.80
CA VAL A 122 24.02 5.57 -15.92
C VAL A 122 25.48 5.75 -16.32
N VAL A 123 25.77 5.60 -17.61
CA VAL A 123 27.12 5.73 -18.18
C VAL A 123 27.17 6.74 -19.32
N LEU A 124 28.07 7.71 -19.22
CA LEU A 124 28.51 8.55 -20.35
C LEU A 124 29.74 7.90 -21.01
N ASP A 125 29.68 7.68 -22.32
CA ASP A 125 30.77 7.09 -23.09
C ASP A 125 31.29 8.10 -24.12
N LEU A 126 32.53 8.56 -23.91
CA LEU A 126 33.22 9.54 -24.75
C LEU A 126 34.35 8.89 -25.56
N SER A 127 34.54 7.57 -25.47
CA SER A 127 35.65 6.87 -26.12
C SER A 127 35.65 7.01 -27.65
N GLY A 128 34.47 7.17 -28.25
CA GLY A 128 34.28 7.38 -29.69
C GLY A 128 34.66 8.77 -30.20
N LEU A 129 35.11 9.68 -29.33
CA LEU A 129 35.61 11.01 -29.71
C LEU A 129 37.14 11.06 -29.89
N ALA A 130 37.86 9.97 -29.59
CA ALA A 130 39.29 9.91 -29.84
C ALA A 130 39.58 10.04 -31.35
N GLU A 131 40.51 10.92 -31.73
CA GLU A 131 41.02 10.95 -33.10
C GLU A 131 41.80 9.65 -33.37
N HIS A 132 41.19 8.70 -34.06
CA HIS A 132 41.90 7.55 -34.61
C HIS A 132 42.36 7.88 -36.02
N GLU A 133 43.68 8.00 -36.21
CA GLU A 133 44.34 8.23 -37.51
C GLU A 133 44.13 7.11 -38.56
N ASP A 134 43.44 6.01 -38.26
CA ASP A 134 43.22 4.94 -39.24
C ASP A 134 41.98 4.10 -38.90
N THR A 135 40.79 4.51 -39.34
CA THR A 135 39.67 3.57 -39.51
C THR A 135 38.95 3.85 -40.81
N PRO A 136 38.84 2.89 -41.75
CA PRO A 136 38.22 3.16 -43.05
C PRO A 136 36.74 3.51 -42.86
N ALA A 137 36.36 4.64 -43.43
CA ALA A 137 35.00 5.11 -43.58
C ALA A 137 34.06 3.99 -44.07
N ARG A 138 33.05 3.65 -43.27
CA ARG A 138 31.87 2.95 -43.79
C ARG A 138 30.91 4.03 -44.29
N ALA A 139 30.81 4.13 -45.62
CA ALA A 139 29.85 4.99 -46.29
C ALA A 139 28.43 4.68 -45.82
N HIS A 140 27.73 5.69 -45.30
CA HIS A 140 26.28 5.69 -45.13
C HIS A 140 25.74 6.88 -45.92
N GLU A 141 25.09 6.59 -47.04
CA GLU A 141 24.45 7.56 -47.92
C GLU A 141 23.27 8.27 -47.22
N ASP A 142 23.09 9.55 -47.56
CA ASP A 142 22.03 10.44 -47.11
C ASP A 142 20.63 9.89 -47.41
N THR A 143 19.85 9.60 -46.35
CA THR A 143 18.38 9.56 -46.41
C THR A 143 17.80 9.81 -45.00
N PRO A 144 16.58 10.37 -44.88
CA PRO A 144 16.01 10.76 -43.59
C PRO A 144 15.73 9.52 -42.73
N ALA A 145 16.40 9.44 -41.58
CA ALA A 145 16.08 8.67 -40.38
C ALA A 145 15.14 7.45 -40.54
N GLU A 146 15.55 6.43 -41.29
CA GLU A 146 15.13 5.04 -41.04
C GLU A 146 16.35 4.23 -40.57
N VAL A 147 16.15 3.48 -39.49
CA VAL A 147 17.16 2.70 -38.78
C VAL A 147 17.83 1.71 -39.74
N HIS A 148 19.12 1.91 -40.03
CA HIS A 148 19.95 0.90 -40.67
C HIS A 148 21.09 0.44 -39.76
N GLY A 149 21.01 -0.82 -39.35
CA GLY A 149 22.05 -1.54 -38.65
C GLY A 149 21.57 -2.91 -38.16
N ASP A 150 21.54 -3.90 -39.07
CA ASP A 150 21.29 -5.33 -38.78
C ASP A 150 22.46 -6.02 -38.01
N GLY A 151 23.02 -5.34 -37.01
CA GLY A 151 23.94 -5.94 -36.05
C GLY A 151 23.28 -5.99 -34.67
N PRO A 152 23.45 -7.05 -33.87
CA PRO A 152 22.96 -7.04 -32.50
C PRO A 152 23.60 -5.84 -31.77
N PRO A 153 22.81 -5.01 -31.07
CA PRO A 153 23.35 -3.91 -30.31
C PRO A 153 24.37 -4.45 -29.29
N ALA A 154 25.48 -3.73 -29.10
CA ALA A 154 26.40 -4.06 -28.01
C ALA A 154 25.59 -4.09 -26.72
N ALA A 155 25.58 -5.24 -26.04
CA ALA A 155 24.81 -5.41 -24.81
C ALA A 155 25.27 -4.38 -23.77
N LEU A 156 24.32 -3.82 -23.03
CA LEU A 156 24.64 -3.00 -21.86
C LEU A 156 25.42 -3.84 -20.85
N ASP A 157 26.35 -3.19 -20.16
CA ASP A 157 27.03 -3.83 -19.03
C ASP A 157 25.98 -4.14 -17.95
N ASP A 158 26.19 -5.25 -17.25
CA ASP A 158 25.29 -5.71 -16.19
C ASP A 158 25.16 -4.66 -15.06
N GLY A 159 23.92 -4.23 -14.83
CA GLY A 159 23.53 -3.15 -13.90
C GLY A 159 23.38 -1.75 -14.54
N VAL A 160 23.79 -1.56 -15.81
CA VAL A 160 23.60 -0.29 -16.52
C VAL A 160 22.21 -0.24 -17.14
N VAL A 161 21.45 0.80 -16.80
CA VAL A 161 20.10 1.07 -17.33
C VAL A 161 20.17 2.00 -18.55
N LEU A 162 21.09 2.96 -18.53
CA LEU A 162 21.23 3.97 -19.58
C LEU A 162 22.72 4.20 -19.91
N ARG A 163 23.09 4.07 -21.18
CA ARG A 163 24.39 4.53 -21.70
C ARG A 163 24.21 5.55 -22.80
N VAL A 164 24.82 6.71 -22.64
CA VAL A 164 24.85 7.79 -23.63
C VAL A 164 26.24 7.83 -24.24
N ALA A 165 26.37 7.46 -25.51
CA ALA A 165 27.65 7.37 -26.21
C ALA A 165 27.76 8.45 -27.29
N TRP A 166 28.88 9.18 -27.29
CA TRP A 166 29.22 10.17 -28.30
C TRP A 166 30.32 9.64 -29.21
N SER A 167 30.19 9.91 -30.51
CA SER A 167 31.22 9.59 -31.50
C SER A 167 31.36 10.68 -32.55
N ARG A 168 32.54 10.76 -33.15
CA ARG A 168 32.88 11.69 -34.23
C ARG A 168 33.42 10.93 -35.43
N ASP A 169 32.90 11.22 -36.61
CA ASP A 169 33.38 10.70 -37.89
C ASP A 169 33.54 11.84 -38.92
N GLU A 170 33.88 11.50 -40.17
CA GLU A 170 34.06 12.46 -41.27
C GLU A 170 32.76 13.23 -41.64
N HIS A 171 31.60 12.72 -41.22
CA HIS A 171 30.28 13.30 -41.45
C HIS A 171 29.76 14.08 -40.23
N GLY A 172 30.55 14.24 -39.17
CA GLY A 172 30.24 15.04 -37.99
C GLY A 172 30.05 14.22 -36.71
N MET A 173 29.30 14.78 -35.75
CA MET A 173 29.07 14.15 -34.45
C MET A 173 27.77 13.35 -34.40
N SER A 174 27.77 12.25 -33.66
CA SER A 174 26.56 11.47 -33.41
C SER A 174 26.41 11.08 -31.94
N LEU A 175 25.16 11.04 -31.49
CA LEU A 175 24.71 10.57 -30.19
C LEU A 175 24.06 9.20 -30.32
N ARG A 176 24.42 8.25 -29.46
CA ARG A 176 23.70 6.99 -29.29
C ARG A 176 23.23 6.83 -27.85
N VAL A 177 21.95 6.57 -27.67
CA VAL A 177 21.32 6.22 -26.40
C VAL A 177 21.06 4.73 -26.40
N LEU A 178 21.82 3.99 -25.59
CA LEU A 178 21.60 2.58 -25.32
C LEU A 178 20.83 2.47 -24.01
N HIS A 179 19.80 1.64 -23.96
CA HIS A 179 18.93 1.55 -22.79
C HIS A 179 18.46 0.12 -22.53
N ASP A 180 18.23 -0.20 -21.25
CA ASP A 180 17.55 -1.42 -20.85
C ASP A 180 16.06 -1.29 -21.19
N ARG A 181 15.56 -2.16 -22.06
CA ARG A 181 14.16 -2.14 -22.50
C ARG A 181 13.18 -2.46 -21.38
N ALA A 182 13.62 -3.16 -20.33
CA ALA A 182 12.81 -3.42 -19.14
C ALA A 182 12.60 -2.15 -18.27
N ALA A 183 13.45 -1.13 -18.42
CA ALA A 183 13.39 0.10 -17.63
C ALA A 183 12.94 1.32 -18.46
N ILE A 184 13.35 1.40 -19.72
CA ILE A 184 13.16 2.55 -20.62
C ILE A 184 12.62 2.01 -21.94
N ASP A 185 11.49 2.54 -22.41
CA ASP A 185 10.98 2.21 -23.74
C ASP A 185 11.68 3.04 -24.85
N GLY A 186 11.52 2.62 -26.10
CA GLY A 186 12.14 3.32 -27.23
C GLY A 186 11.62 4.76 -27.42
N ALA A 187 10.40 5.08 -26.98
CA ALA A 187 9.87 6.44 -27.07
C ALA A 187 10.52 7.37 -26.04
N TYR A 188 10.79 6.87 -24.84
CA TYR A 188 11.49 7.61 -23.80
C TYR A 188 12.98 7.75 -24.12
N ALA A 189 13.62 6.71 -24.67
CA ALA A 189 14.99 6.83 -25.19
C ALA A 189 15.13 7.92 -26.26
N ARG A 190 14.13 8.06 -27.16
CA ARG A 190 14.05 9.17 -28.12
C ARG A 190 13.92 10.53 -27.44
N ARG A 191 13.09 10.64 -26.41
CA ARG A 191 12.96 11.88 -25.62
C ARG A 191 14.27 12.24 -24.92
N LEU A 192 14.93 11.28 -24.29
CA LEU A 192 16.25 11.47 -23.67
C LEU A 192 17.28 12.00 -24.67
N ALA A 193 17.35 11.42 -25.88
CA ALA A 193 18.22 11.93 -26.94
C ALA A 193 17.84 13.36 -27.34
N GLY A 194 16.54 13.65 -27.47
CA GLY A 194 16.02 15.00 -27.71
C GLY A 194 16.44 16.02 -26.64
N TYR A 195 16.38 15.65 -25.36
CA TYR A 195 16.82 16.53 -24.26
C TYR A 195 18.32 16.85 -24.33
N HIS A 196 19.15 15.90 -24.76
CA HIS A 196 20.58 16.15 -24.97
C HIS A 196 20.80 17.17 -26.10
N LEU A 197 20.09 17.04 -27.22
CA LEU A 197 20.18 18.01 -28.31
C LEU A 197 19.66 19.39 -27.89
N ALA A 198 18.57 19.46 -27.12
CA ALA A 198 18.05 20.70 -26.56
C ALA A 198 19.09 21.36 -25.65
N ALA A 199 19.66 20.61 -24.70
CA ALA A 199 20.70 21.08 -23.80
C ALA A 199 21.90 21.66 -24.53
N LEU A 200 22.40 20.98 -25.57
CA LEU A 200 23.55 21.46 -26.35
C LEU A 200 23.22 22.72 -27.17
N ARG A 201 22.01 22.81 -27.73
CA ARG A 201 21.56 24.02 -28.45
C ARG A 201 21.46 25.22 -27.52
N LEU A 202 20.91 25.03 -26.31
CA LEU A 202 20.83 26.07 -25.29
C LEU A 202 22.22 26.53 -24.85
N LEU A 203 23.12 25.57 -24.62
CA LEU A 203 24.50 25.82 -24.23
C LEU A 203 25.21 26.74 -25.23
N VAL A 204 25.12 26.45 -26.54
CA VAL A 204 25.81 27.24 -27.57
C VAL A 204 25.11 28.56 -27.89
N ALA A 205 23.81 28.67 -27.62
CA ALA A 205 23.03 29.88 -27.88
C ALA A 205 23.30 30.98 -26.84
N ASP A 206 23.39 30.62 -25.55
CA ASP A 206 23.75 31.54 -24.48
C ASP A 206 24.60 30.85 -23.40
N PRO A 207 25.94 30.77 -23.59
CA PRO A 207 26.84 30.17 -22.61
C PRO A 207 26.81 30.83 -21.23
N HIS A 208 26.36 32.08 -21.12
CA HIS A 208 26.29 32.82 -19.86
C HIS A 208 24.89 32.81 -19.24
N GLY A 209 23.91 32.19 -19.90
CA GLY A 209 22.58 31.94 -19.38
C GLY A 209 22.58 30.91 -18.26
N ARG A 210 21.61 31.00 -17.34
CA ARG A 210 21.39 29.97 -16.30
C ARG A 210 20.81 28.72 -16.96
N HIS A 211 21.50 27.59 -16.87
CA HIS A 211 21.06 26.37 -17.55
C HIS A 211 19.70 25.83 -17.03
N GLU A 212 19.32 26.18 -15.79
CA GLU A 212 18.06 25.78 -15.16
C GLU A 212 16.84 26.61 -15.62
N SER A 213 17.04 27.81 -16.20
CA SER A 213 15.92 28.69 -16.55
C SER A 213 15.20 28.30 -17.85
N GLU A 214 15.79 27.40 -18.64
CA GLU A 214 15.29 27.02 -19.95
C GLU A 214 14.82 25.55 -19.97
N SER A 215 13.73 25.31 -20.69
CA SER A 215 13.10 24.00 -20.79
C SER A 215 13.82 23.10 -21.81
N LEU A 216 14.02 21.84 -21.44
CA LEU A 216 14.53 20.81 -22.36
C LEU A 216 13.39 20.12 -23.14
N LEU A 217 12.14 20.42 -22.82
CA LEU A 217 10.99 19.70 -23.35
C LEU A 217 10.75 20.09 -24.82
N SER A 218 10.44 19.09 -25.65
CA SER A 218 9.99 19.36 -27.02
C SER A 218 8.62 20.05 -27.02
N PRO A 219 8.27 20.81 -28.08
CA PRO A 219 6.91 21.36 -28.22
C PRO A 219 5.82 20.29 -28.14
N GLN A 220 6.05 19.11 -28.72
CA GLN A 220 5.10 18.00 -28.71
C GLN A 220 4.89 17.41 -27.31
N GLU A 221 5.96 17.32 -26.51
CA GLU A 221 5.84 16.87 -25.13
C GLU A 221 5.14 17.90 -24.24
N THR A 222 5.47 19.18 -24.42
CA THR A 222 4.76 20.28 -23.75
C THR A 222 3.27 20.25 -24.10
N GLU A 223 2.92 20.12 -25.38
CA GLU A 223 1.52 20.00 -25.83
C GLU A 223 0.83 18.77 -25.23
N LYS A 224 1.51 17.61 -25.21
CA LYS A 224 1.00 16.40 -24.55
C LYS A 224 0.71 16.66 -23.07
N GLN A 225 1.65 17.26 -22.32
CA GLN A 225 1.47 17.51 -20.89
C GLN A 225 0.37 18.54 -20.60
N LEU A 226 0.25 19.58 -21.42
CA LEU A 226 -0.74 20.63 -21.20
C LEU A 226 -2.16 20.22 -21.61
N TYR A 227 -2.32 19.44 -22.68
CA TYR A 227 -3.63 19.16 -23.28
C TYR A 227 -3.95 17.67 -23.37
N GLY A 228 -2.96 16.80 -23.59
CA GLY A 228 -3.16 15.35 -23.69
C GLY A 228 -3.30 14.66 -22.33
N LEU A 229 -2.71 15.22 -21.27
CA LEU A 229 -2.81 14.71 -19.88
C LEU A 229 -3.86 15.46 -19.05
N ALA A 230 -4.41 16.55 -19.57
CA ALA A 230 -5.55 17.22 -18.97
C ALA A 230 -6.79 16.34 -19.10
N GLY A 231 -7.70 16.45 -18.14
CA GLY A 231 -8.98 15.76 -18.22
C GLY A 231 -9.86 16.35 -19.33
N PRO A 232 -10.83 15.58 -19.83
CA PRO A 232 -11.66 16.00 -20.96
C PRO A 232 -12.38 17.30 -20.64
N THR A 233 -12.42 18.23 -21.60
CA THR A 233 -13.20 19.47 -21.46
C THR A 233 -14.66 19.17 -21.75
N VAL A 234 -15.53 19.41 -20.77
CA VAL A 234 -16.97 19.14 -20.84
C VAL A 234 -17.72 20.37 -20.33
N GLU A 235 -18.67 20.87 -21.10
CA GLU A 235 -19.51 21.98 -20.68
C GLU A 235 -20.35 21.61 -19.45
N LEU A 236 -20.17 22.37 -18.36
CA LEU A 236 -21.02 22.23 -17.18
C LEU A 236 -22.31 23.04 -17.39
N PRO A 237 -23.46 22.55 -16.92
CA PRO A 237 -24.69 23.32 -16.98
C PRO A 237 -24.55 24.62 -16.16
N ASP A 238 -25.18 25.70 -16.61
CA ASP A 238 -25.32 26.94 -15.83
C ASP A 238 -26.38 26.77 -14.72
N ARG A 239 -26.17 25.76 -13.87
CA ARG A 239 -27.04 25.33 -12.77
C ARG A 239 -26.17 24.82 -11.63
N THR A 240 -26.68 24.90 -10.41
CA THR A 240 -26.00 24.39 -9.21
C THR A 240 -26.43 22.95 -8.89
N PHE A 241 -25.81 22.34 -7.87
CA PHE A 241 -26.29 21.06 -7.35
C PHE A 241 -27.76 21.12 -6.87
N VAL A 242 -28.15 22.18 -6.15
CA VAL A 242 -29.52 22.29 -5.61
C VAL A 242 -30.58 22.47 -6.69
N ASP A 243 -30.24 23.16 -7.78
CA ASP A 243 -31.07 23.25 -8.97
C ASP A 243 -31.45 21.87 -9.54
N LEU A 244 -30.43 21.02 -9.70
CA LEU A 244 -30.57 19.68 -10.26
C LEU A 244 -31.24 18.73 -9.28
N PHE A 245 -30.96 18.86 -7.98
CA PHE A 245 -31.66 18.14 -6.93
C PHE A 245 -33.16 18.45 -6.92
N GLN A 246 -33.55 19.72 -7.00
CA GLN A 246 -34.97 20.12 -7.02
C GLN A 246 -35.68 19.63 -8.29
N GLU A 247 -34.99 19.66 -9.44
CA GLU A 247 -35.50 19.05 -10.68
C GLU A 247 -35.74 17.55 -10.49
N ARG A 248 -34.76 16.85 -9.90
CA ARG A 248 -34.88 15.42 -9.61
C ARG A 248 -36.02 15.14 -8.62
N ALA A 249 -36.16 15.93 -7.56
CA ALA A 249 -37.22 15.79 -6.58
C ALA A 249 -38.62 15.92 -7.18
N ARG A 250 -38.80 16.80 -8.17
CA ARG A 250 -40.06 16.90 -8.94
C ARG A 250 -40.27 15.70 -9.87
N GLY A 251 -39.20 15.14 -10.43
CA GLY A 251 -39.24 13.99 -11.34
C GLY A 251 -39.51 12.64 -10.65
N CYS A 252 -39.02 12.44 -9.42
CA CYS A 252 -39.19 11.20 -8.66
C CYS A 252 -39.61 11.45 -7.18
N PRO A 253 -40.73 12.14 -6.94
CA PRO A 253 -41.05 12.67 -5.62
C PRO A 253 -41.28 11.60 -4.54
N ASP A 254 -41.75 10.41 -4.93
CA ASP A 254 -42.09 9.33 -4.01
C ASP A 254 -40.96 8.28 -3.89
N ALA A 255 -39.85 8.45 -4.62
CA ALA A 255 -38.65 7.65 -4.43
C ALA A 255 -37.99 8.00 -3.09
N ILE A 256 -37.30 7.03 -2.49
CA ILE A 256 -36.58 7.23 -1.23
C ILE A 256 -35.28 8.00 -1.51
N ALA A 257 -35.08 9.10 -0.80
CA ALA A 257 -33.90 9.96 -0.93
C ALA A 257 -32.88 9.68 0.18
N VAL A 258 -33.34 9.53 1.43
CA VAL A 258 -32.48 9.37 2.61
C VAL A 258 -33.05 8.31 3.53
N GLU A 259 -32.18 7.45 4.04
CA GLU A 259 -32.49 6.40 5.00
C GLU A 259 -31.50 6.40 6.15
N HIS A 260 -32.01 6.27 7.38
CA HIS A 260 -31.20 6.14 8.60
C HIS A 260 -31.93 5.24 9.60
N GLY A 261 -31.45 4.01 9.80
CA GLY A 261 -32.17 3.01 10.58
C GLY A 261 -33.57 2.75 9.99
N THR A 262 -34.61 2.98 10.79
CA THR A 262 -36.03 2.85 10.39
C THR A 262 -36.61 4.13 9.78
N VAL A 263 -35.89 5.26 9.83
CA VAL A 263 -36.33 6.53 9.24
C VAL A 263 -36.05 6.51 7.74
N ARG A 264 -37.07 6.83 6.95
CA ARG A 264 -36.98 6.96 5.50
C ARG A 264 -37.69 8.24 5.06
N TRP A 265 -37.00 9.07 4.28
CA TRP A 265 -37.59 10.24 3.64
C TRP A 265 -37.58 10.08 2.14
N THR A 266 -38.73 10.35 1.53
CA THR A 266 -38.86 10.50 0.09
C THR A 266 -38.21 11.80 -0.40
N TYR A 267 -37.94 11.92 -1.70
CA TYR A 267 -37.48 13.18 -2.31
C TYR A 267 -38.40 14.36 -1.99
N ARG A 268 -39.72 14.15 -2.05
CA ARG A 268 -40.73 15.16 -1.69
C ARG A 268 -40.61 15.60 -0.23
N GLU A 269 -40.35 14.67 0.67
CA GLU A 269 -40.21 14.93 2.10
C GLU A 269 -38.91 15.64 2.44
N LEU A 270 -37.81 15.27 1.76
CA LEU A 270 -36.53 15.94 1.88
C LEU A 270 -36.63 17.38 1.36
N GLU A 271 -37.12 17.58 0.13
CA GLU A 271 -37.27 18.90 -0.50
C GLU A 271 -38.10 19.86 0.36
N ARG A 272 -39.22 19.41 0.95
CA ARG A 272 -40.01 20.24 1.87
C ARG A 272 -39.23 20.70 3.11
N ARG A 273 -38.35 19.85 3.64
CA ARG A 273 -37.52 20.18 4.80
C ARG A 273 -36.41 21.17 4.42
N VAL A 274 -35.77 20.93 3.27
CA VAL A 274 -34.78 21.83 2.67
C VAL A 274 -35.37 23.22 2.47
N ASN A 275 -36.55 23.32 1.86
CA ASN A 275 -37.20 24.60 1.60
C ASN A 275 -37.53 25.35 2.89
N ARG A 276 -38.03 24.67 3.93
CA ARG A 276 -38.27 25.30 5.25
C ARG A 276 -37.00 25.83 5.89
N ILE A 277 -35.91 25.07 5.83
CA ILE A 277 -34.62 25.50 6.36
C ILE A 277 -34.10 26.71 5.57
N ALA A 278 -34.18 26.68 4.24
CA ALA A 278 -33.76 27.78 3.40
C ALA A 278 -34.54 29.08 3.68
N HIS A 279 -35.88 29.01 3.83
CA HIS A 279 -36.67 30.18 4.24
C HIS A 279 -36.27 30.69 5.62
N ALA A 280 -36.05 29.82 6.60
CA ALA A 280 -35.62 30.24 7.94
C ALA A 280 -34.24 30.92 7.93
N LEU A 281 -33.32 30.48 7.06
CA LEU A 281 -32.02 31.12 6.86
C LEU A 281 -32.17 32.51 6.23
N VAL A 282 -32.99 32.64 5.19
CA VAL A 282 -33.27 33.93 4.54
C VAL A 282 -33.95 34.90 5.53
N GLU A 283 -34.91 34.43 6.33
CA GLU A 283 -35.56 35.21 7.40
C GLU A 283 -34.57 35.64 8.50
N ALA A 284 -33.55 34.83 8.76
CA ALA A 284 -32.45 35.15 9.67
C ALA A 284 -31.40 36.09 9.06
N GLY A 285 -31.56 36.49 7.79
CA GLY A 285 -30.70 37.45 7.11
C GLY A 285 -29.55 36.85 6.31
N VAL A 286 -29.53 35.53 6.08
CA VAL A 286 -28.53 34.90 5.21
C VAL A 286 -28.72 35.36 3.77
N GLY A 287 -27.68 35.99 3.22
CA GLY A 287 -27.57 36.41 1.83
C GLY A 287 -26.63 35.54 1.01
N ALA A 288 -26.29 36.04 -0.18
CA ALA A 288 -25.38 35.35 -1.10
C ALA A 288 -23.97 35.24 -0.50
N GLU A 289 -23.45 34.02 -0.45
CA GLU A 289 -22.13 33.66 0.08
C GLU A 289 -21.91 33.93 1.59
N ASP A 290 -22.98 34.17 2.35
CA ASP A 290 -22.87 34.23 3.81
C ASP A 290 -22.57 32.84 4.38
N VAL A 291 -21.58 32.75 5.27
CA VAL A 291 -21.20 31.49 5.90
C VAL A 291 -22.23 31.06 6.94
N VAL A 292 -22.70 29.83 6.82
CA VAL A 292 -23.62 29.19 7.77
C VAL A 292 -22.97 27.95 8.35
N ALA A 293 -22.71 27.99 9.66
CA ALA A 293 -22.23 26.83 10.39
C ALA A 293 -23.36 25.81 10.59
N VAL A 294 -23.11 24.54 10.30
CA VAL A 294 -24.04 23.44 10.58
C VAL A 294 -23.42 22.57 11.67
N VAL A 295 -23.90 22.76 12.90
CA VAL A 295 -23.38 22.12 14.12
C VAL A 295 -24.32 20.98 14.50
N MET A 296 -24.14 19.82 13.85
CA MET A 296 -25.07 18.68 13.93
C MET A 296 -24.34 17.35 13.68
N ASP A 297 -24.87 16.26 14.23
CA ASP A 297 -24.47 14.89 13.88
C ASP A 297 -25.01 14.45 12.52
N ARG A 298 -24.42 13.39 11.95
CA ARG A 298 -24.84 12.79 10.67
C ARG A 298 -26.23 12.17 10.81
N THR A 299 -27.22 12.95 10.42
CA THR A 299 -28.64 12.62 10.48
C THR A 299 -29.32 13.03 9.18
N PRO A 300 -30.54 12.53 8.88
CA PRO A 300 -31.31 13.05 7.75
C PRO A 300 -31.52 14.58 7.83
N GLU A 301 -31.70 15.12 9.04
CA GLU A 301 -31.79 16.56 9.29
C GLU A 301 -30.51 17.33 8.92
N TRP A 302 -29.32 16.73 9.10
CA TRP A 302 -28.05 17.32 8.67
C TRP A 302 -27.97 17.46 7.15
N ILE A 303 -28.38 16.43 6.39
CA ILE A 303 -28.46 16.52 4.92
C ILE A 303 -29.44 17.63 4.51
N ALA A 304 -30.62 17.69 5.14
CA ALA A 304 -31.59 18.76 4.88
C ALA A 304 -31.04 20.15 5.23
N ALA A 305 -30.23 20.27 6.28
CA ALA A 305 -29.56 21.50 6.69
C ALA A 305 -28.53 21.96 5.66
N ALA A 306 -27.63 21.08 5.22
CA ALA A 306 -26.64 21.39 4.18
C ALA A 306 -27.31 21.85 2.87
N LEU A 307 -28.32 21.11 2.41
CA LEU A 307 -29.12 21.48 1.24
C LEU A 307 -29.87 22.80 1.42
N GLY A 308 -30.36 23.07 2.64
CA GLY A 308 -31.02 24.32 3.00
C GLY A 308 -30.08 25.53 2.90
N VAL A 309 -28.83 25.36 3.32
CA VAL A 309 -27.77 26.39 3.19
C VAL A 309 -27.50 26.70 1.72
N PHE A 310 -27.26 25.67 0.90
CA PHE A 310 -27.06 25.86 -0.53
C PHE A 310 -28.26 26.52 -1.21
N THR A 311 -29.49 26.13 -0.84
CA THR A 311 -30.74 26.68 -1.39
C THR A 311 -30.96 28.15 -0.97
N ALA A 312 -30.47 28.54 0.21
CA ALA A 312 -30.50 29.93 0.68
C ALA A 312 -29.38 30.80 0.07
N GLY A 313 -28.48 30.21 -0.73
CA GLY A 313 -27.32 30.91 -1.31
C GLY A 313 -26.16 31.11 -0.33
N GLY A 314 -26.19 30.45 0.82
CA GLY A 314 -25.12 30.51 1.82
C GLY A 314 -24.00 29.50 1.57
N VAL A 315 -22.88 29.68 2.28
CA VAL A 315 -21.71 28.80 2.25
C VAL A 315 -21.78 27.83 3.42
N TYR A 316 -21.80 26.54 3.12
CA TYR A 316 -21.88 25.47 4.11
C TYR A 316 -20.55 25.30 4.88
N LEU A 317 -20.61 25.42 6.21
CA LEU A 317 -19.50 25.14 7.11
C LEU A 317 -19.88 24.02 8.10
N PRO A 318 -19.42 22.78 7.91
CA PRO A 318 -19.70 21.69 8.85
C PRO A 318 -18.90 21.79 10.13
N VAL A 319 -19.57 21.59 11.26
CA VAL A 319 -18.97 21.51 12.59
C VAL A 319 -19.54 20.29 13.31
N ARG A 320 -18.68 19.47 13.90
CA ARG A 320 -19.14 18.34 14.71
C ARG A 320 -19.55 18.76 16.12
N PRO A 321 -20.57 18.12 16.71
CA PRO A 321 -21.04 18.42 18.07
C PRO A 321 -20.03 18.09 19.18
N ASP A 322 -19.02 17.28 18.90
CA ASP A 322 -17.99 16.86 19.84
C ASP A 322 -16.68 17.65 19.72
N PHE A 323 -16.62 18.67 18.84
CA PHE A 323 -15.47 19.55 18.78
C PHE A 323 -15.33 20.41 20.04
N PRO A 324 -14.10 20.69 20.52
CA PRO A 324 -13.90 21.62 21.61
C PRO A 324 -14.43 23.02 21.29
N VAL A 325 -14.97 23.72 22.30
CA VAL A 325 -15.57 25.06 22.14
C VAL A 325 -14.57 26.04 21.50
N GLU A 326 -13.32 26.01 21.92
CA GLU A 326 -12.23 26.84 21.42
C GLU A 326 -11.99 26.63 19.93
N ARG A 327 -12.08 25.37 19.47
CA ARG A 327 -11.93 25.00 18.05
C ARG A 327 -13.06 25.57 17.21
N VAL A 328 -14.29 25.46 17.72
CA VAL A 328 -15.50 25.99 17.05
C VAL A 328 -15.44 27.51 16.99
N VAL A 329 -15.13 28.18 18.10
CA VAL A 329 -14.95 29.65 18.14
C VAL A 329 -13.93 30.09 17.10
N ALA A 330 -12.76 29.46 17.04
CA ALA A 330 -11.74 29.81 16.05
C ALA A 330 -12.21 29.63 14.59
N GLN A 331 -13.01 28.61 14.29
CA GLN A 331 -13.59 28.42 12.95
C GLN A 331 -14.62 29.50 12.63
N LEU A 332 -15.51 29.81 13.58
CA LEU A 332 -16.57 30.82 13.40
C LEU A 332 -15.99 32.23 13.24
N GLU A 333 -14.99 32.60 14.05
CA GLU A 333 -14.30 33.89 13.92
C GLU A 333 -13.56 33.99 12.59
N ARG A 334 -12.79 32.96 12.22
CA ARG A 334 -12.02 32.97 10.96
C ARG A 334 -12.91 33.04 9.74
N SER A 335 -14.09 32.43 9.78
CA SER A 335 -15.04 32.45 8.67
C SER A 335 -16.03 33.63 8.72
N ALA A 336 -15.92 34.51 9.72
CA ALA A 336 -16.89 35.59 9.97
C ALA A 336 -18.36 35.08 10.00
N CYS A 337 -18.57 33.87 10.52
CA CYS A 337 -19.86 33.19 10.51
C CYS A 337 -20.85 33.85 11.49
N ALA A 338 -22.00 34.28 10.98
CA ALA A 338 -23.04 34.99 11.75
C ALA A 338 -24.29 34.14 12.07
N VAL A 339 -24.46 32.99 11.39
CA VAL A 339 -25.62 32.10 11.55
C VAL A 339 -25.16 30.66 11.76
N ALA A 340 -25.77 29.98 12.73
CA ALA A 340 -25.54 28.56 12.98
C ALA A 340 -26.85 27.77 12.99
N LEU A 341 -26.90 26.68 12.24
CA LEU A 341 -27.92 25.64 12.35
C LEU A 341 -27.49 24.64 13.43
N THR A 342 -28.42 24.26 14.30
CA THR A 342 -28.17 23.32 15.39
C THR A 342 -29.36 22.40 15.63
N ASP A 343 -29.13 21.33 16.37
CA ASP A 343 -30.12 20.36 16.81
C ASP A 343 -30.08 20.22 18.36
N PRO A 344 -31.06 19.51 18.97
CA PRO A 344 -31.10 19.39 20.43
C PRO A 344 -29.82 18.84 21.06
N GLY A 345 -29.09 17.95 20.38
CA GLY A 345 -27.82 17.41 20.85
C GLY A 345 -26.67 18.42 20.86
N SER A 346 -26.71 19.41 19.96
CA SER A 346 -25.60 20.34 19.74
C SER A 346 -25.86 21.75 20.28
N GLU A 347 -27.08 22.04 20.77
CA GLU A 347 -27.46 23.38 21.29
C GLU A 347 -26.50 23.88 22.41
N ALA A 348 -25.96 22.96 23.22
CA ALA A 348 -25.02 23.31 24.28
C ALA A 348 -23.68 23.85 23.74
N LEU A 349 -23.11 23.19 22.74
CA LEU A 349 -21.86 23.61 22.09
C LEU A 349 -22.02 24.97 21.41
N VAL A 350 -23.13 25.17 20.68
CA VAL A 350 -23.41 26.46 20.01
C VAL A 350 -23.55 27.59 21.01
N ARG A 351 -24.26 27.36 22.13
CA ARG A 351 -24.41 28.35 23.21
C ARG A 351 -23.07 28.70 23.85
N ALA A 352 -22.26 27.69 24.16
CA ALA A 352 -20.94 27.89 24.76
C ALA A 352 -19.98 28.66 23.82
N SER A 353 -20.02 28.33 22.53
CA SER A 353 -19.23 29.01 21.50
C SER A 353 -19.70 30.46 21.31
N SER A 354 -21.01 30.68 21.18
CA SER A 354 -21.60 32.01 21.04
C SER A 354 -21.29 32.94 22.22
N ALA A 355 -21.17 32.42 23.44
CA ALA A 355 -20.83 33.22 24.62
C ALA A 355 -19.37 33.72 24.61
N ARG A 356 -18.50 33.14 23.76
CA ARG A 356 -17.08 33.50 23.64
C ARG A 356 -16.76 34.29 22.38
N LEU A 357 -17.68 34.34 21.41
CA LEU A 357 -17.52 35.14 20.20
C LEU A 357 -17.64 36.63 20.50
N ALA A 358 -16.81 37.43 19.85
CA ALA A 358 -16.93 38.89 19.91
C ALA A 358 -18.20 39.41 19.19
N ALA A 359 -18.60 38.74 18.11
CA ALA A 359 -19.79 39.08 17.32
C ALA A 359 -20.98 38.17 17.70
N PRO A 360 -22.23 38.68 17.65
CA PRO A 360 -23.41 37.87 17.95
C PRO A 360 -23.60 36.78 16.89
N LEU A 361 -23.93 35.57 17.35
CA LEU A 361 -24.26 34.41 16.51
C LEU A 361 -25.75 34.11 16.58
N THR A 362 -26.44 34.11 15.43
CA THR A 362 -27.84 33.71 15.35
C THR A 362 -27.94 32.20 15.23
N ALA A 363 -28.37 31.52 16.31
CA ALA A 363 -28.56 30.08 16.33
C ALA A 363 -30.02 29.70 15.98
N LEU A 364 -30.20 28.87 14.95
CA LEU A 364 -31.49 28.32 14.54
C LEU A 364 -31.55 26.83 14.83
N SER A 365 -32.56 26.41 15.61
CA SER A 365 -32.83 25.00 15.86
C SER A 365 -33.56 24.38 14.66
N VAL A 366 -32.92 23.44 13.96
CA VAL A 366 -33.48 22.74 12.80
C VAL A 366 -34.79 22.04 13.19
N THR A 367 -34.83 21.36 14.33
CA THR A 367 -36.06 20.71 14.83
C THR A 367 -37.23 21.70 14.96
N ARG A 368 -36.98 22.91 15.49
CA ARG A 368 -38.02 23.94 15.64
C ARG A 368 -38.45 24.50 14.28
N VAL A 369 -37.51 24.72 13.37
CA VAL A 369 -37.80 25.16 12.00
C VAL A 369 -38.69 24.15 11.29
N LEU A 370 -38.35 22.86 11.36
CA LEU A 370 -39.13 21.80 10.71
C LEU A 370 -40.53 21.63 11.32
N ALA A 371 -40.69 21.86 12.63
CA ALA A 371 -41.95 21.73 13.35
C ALA A 371 -42.96 22.86 13.08
N ARG A 372 -42.50 24.08 12.74
CA ARG A 372 -43.38 25.24 12.47
C ARG A 372 -44.32 25.04 11.26
N GLY A 373 -43.98 24.14 10.34
CA GLY A 373 -44.73 23.93 9.10
C GLY A 373 -44.63 25.13 8.13
N GLY A 374 -45.30 25.04 6.98
CA GLY A 374 -45.24 26.07 5.93
C GLY A 374 -44.18 25.83 4.83
N HIS A 375 -44.15 26.73 3.85
CA HIS A 375 -43.22 26.85 2.71
C HIS A 375 -42.85 25.54 1.98
N ALA A 376 -43.73 25.10 1.08
CA ALA A 376 -43.46 23.94 0.22
C ALA A 376 -42.47 24.25 -0.92
N GLU A 377 -42.40 25.52 -1.37
CA GLU A 377 -41.54 25.98 -2.46
C GLU A 377 -40.26 26.65 -1.93
N PRO A 378 -39.14 26.61 -2.68
CA PRO A 378 -37.89 27.26 -2.27
C PRO A 378 -38.04 28.79 -2.22
N PRO A 379 -37.20 29.49 -1.44
CA PRO A 379 -37.13 30.95 -1.49
C PRO A 379 -36.64 31.43 -2.87
N ARG A 380 -36.99 32.66 -3.26
CA ARG A 380 -36.55 33.27 -4.52
C ARG A 380 -35.13 33.82 -4.37
N VAL A 381 -34.15 32.92 -4.29
CA VAL A 381 -32.73 33.23 -4.25
C VAL A 381 -32.09 32.73 -5.54
N GLN A 382 -31.24 33.54 -6.15
CA GLN A 382 -30.45 33.13 -7.31
C GLN A 382 -29.07 32.68 -6.83
N VAL A 383 -28.73 31.42 -7.11
CA VAL A 383 -27.41 30.84 -6.85
C VAL A 383 -26.76 30.52 -8.19
N THR A 384 -25.47 30.83 -8.33
CA THR A 384 -24.72 30.64 -9.59
C THR A 384 -23.57 29.65 -9.40
N PRO A 385 -23.14 28.93 -10.45
CA PRO A 385 -22.04 27.96 -10.32
C PRO A 385 -20.72 28.56 -9.82
N GLY A 386 -20.46 29.84 -10.12
CA GLY A 386 -19.25 30.51 -9.68
C GLY A 386 -19.23 30.91 -8.20
N GLN A 387 -20.35 30.79 -7.48
CA GLN A 387 -20.42 31.14 -6.07
C GLN A 387 -19.74 30.10 -5.16
N ALA A 388 -19.26 30.55 -4.00
CA ALA A 388 -18.77 29.68 -2.95
C ALA A 388 -19.88 28.76 -2.45
N ALA A 389 -19.60 27.46 -2.38
CA ALA A 389 -20.52 26.43 -1.93
C ALA A 389 -20.26 26.04 -0.48
N TYR A 390 -19.00 25.75 -0.13
CA TYR A 390 -18.65 25.23 1.19
C TYR A 390 -17.24 25.59 1.63
N ILE A 391 -17.03 25.50 2.95
CA ILE A 391 -15.73 25.66 3.61
C ILE A 391 -15.45 24.41 4.42
N TYR A 392 -14.32 23.77 4.14
CA TYR A 392 -13.78 22.72 5.01
C TYR A 392 -12.50 23.19 5.67
N PHE A 393 -12.46 23.08 6.99
CA PHE A 393 -11.26 23.40 7.76
C PHE A 393 -10.34 22.19 7.84
N THR A 394 -9.13 22.34 7.30
CA THR A 394 -8.05 21.38 7.48
C THR A 394 -7.06 21.89 8.54
N SER A 395 -6.21 21.00 9.03
CA SER A 395 -5.06 21.40 9.86
C SER A 395 -4.14 22.35 9.05
N GLY A 396 -3.44 23.26 9.74
CA GLY A 396 -2.57 24.26 9.10
C GLY A 396 -1.15 24.28 9.66
N SER A 397 -0.15 24.48 8.79
CA SER A 397 1.29 24.46 9.14
C SER A 397 1.72 25.45 10.24
N THR A 398 1.01 26.57 10.42
CA THR A 398 1.30 27.55 11.50
C THR A 398 0.51 27.28 12.79
N GLY A 399 -0.24 26.19 12.87
CA GLY A 399 -1.02 25.78 14.04
C GLY A 399 -2.36 26.47 14.25
N THR A 400 -2.81 27.20 13.23
CA THR A 400 -4.20 27.59 13.08
C THR A 400 -4.83 26.89 11.87
N PRO A 401 -6.01 26.27 12.04
CA PRO A 401 -6.78 25.63 10.98
C PRO A 401 -7.07 26.56 9.80
N LYS A 402 -6.90 26.06 8.58
CA LYS A 402 -7.19 26.80 7.33
C LYS A 402 -8.51 26.32 6.73
N GLY A 403 -9.40 27.24 6.38
CA GLY A 403 -10.69 26.91 5.76
C GLY A 403 -10.60 27.02 4.25
N ALA A 404 -10.56 25.90 3.52
CA ALA A 404 -10.53 25.89 2.06
C ALA A 404 -11.92 26.21 1.49
N LEU A 405 -11.99 27.25 0.65
CA LEU A 405 -13.24 27.76 0.08
C LEU A 405 -13.45 27.22 -1.34
N CYS A 406 -14.44 26.36 -1.53
CA CYS A 406 -14.74 25.73 -2.82
C CYS A 406 -16.01 26.30 -3.48
N GLU A 407 -16.06 26.25 -4.81
CA GLU A 407 -17.15 26.82 -5.61
C GLU A 407 -18.15 25.74 -6.05
N HIS A 408 -19.40 26.13 -6.33
CA HIS A 408 -20.45 25.22 -6.79
C HIS A 408 -20.09 24.49 -8.08
N ALA A 409 -19.37 25.13 -9.00
CA ALA A 409 -18.93 24.55 -10.26
C ALA A 409 -17.93 23.40 -10.06
N GLY A 410 -16.92 23.59 -9.20
CA GLY A 410 -15.95 22.55 -8.86
C GLY A 410 -16.61 21.37 -8.16
N PHE A 411 -17.53 21.66 -7.24
CA PHE A 411 -18.35 20.65 -6.58
C PHE A 411 -19.16 19.81 -7.57
N LEU A 412 -19.95 20.46 -8.43
CA LEU A 412 -20.78 19.77 -9.42
C LEU A 412 -19.92 18.97 -10.42
N ASN A 413 -18.78 19.54 -10.82
CA ASN A 413 -17.81 18.84 -11.66
C ASN A 413 -17.32 17.57 -10.99
N HIS A 414 -17.01 17.58 -9.69
CA HIS A 414 -16.62 16.37 -8.97
C HIS A 414 -17.76 15.33 -8.90
N LEU A 415 -19.00 15.77 -8.62
CA LEU A 415 -20.16 14.87 -8.50
C LEU A 415 -20.42 14.05 -9.76
N TYR A 416 -20.40 14.69 -10.94
CA TYR A 416 -20.58 13.97 -12.19
C TYR A 416 -19.51 12.88 -12.42
N ALA A 417 -18.33 13.00 -11.78
CA ALA A 417 -17.17 12.14 -12.08
C ALA A 417 -17.28 10.91 -11.21
N LYS A 418 -17.60 11.12 -9.92
CA LYS A 418 -18.03 10.04 -9.05
C LYS A 418 -19.20 9.26 -9.64
N ILE A 419 -20.21 9.92 -10.21
CA ILE A 419 -21.34 9.23 -10.86
C ILE A 419 -20.85 8.33 -12.01
N GLU A 420 -20.04 8.87 -12.91
CA GLU A 420 -19.50 8.14 -14.07
C GLU A 420 -18.58 6.99 -13.65
N ASP A 421 -17.55 7.29 -12.85
CA ASP A 421 -16.48 6.36 -12.50
C ASP A 421 -16.93 5.23 -11.57
N THR A 422 -18.02 5.41 -10.82
CA THR A 422 -18.63 4.35 -9.98
C THR A 422 -19.81 3.65 -10.66
N GLY A 423 -20.10 4.01 -11.91
CA GLY A 423 -21.19 3.42 -12.70
C GLY A 423 -22.57 3.67 -12.10
N MET A 424 -22.81 4.82 -11.46
CA MET A 424 -24.15 5.23 -11.02
C MET A 424 -25.01 5.66 -12.20
N THR A 425 -26.30 5.28 -12.18
CA THR A 425 -27.21 5.50 -13.30
C THR A 425 -28.51 6.16 -12.85
N ALA A 426 -28.98 7.14 -13.63
CA ALA A 426 -30.22 7.83 -13.34
C ALA A 426 -31.41 6.86 -13.35
N GLY A 427 -32.15 6.79 -12.23
CA GLY A 427 -33.27 5.87 -12.07
C GLY A 427 -32.89 4.40 -11.86
N GLY A 428 -31.59 4.08 -11.70
CA GLY A 428 -31.08 2.72 -11.48
C GLY A 428 -31.37 2.14 -10.08
N GLY A 429 -31.96 2.94 -9.18
CA GLY A 429 -32.20 2.54 -7.79
C GLY A 429 -30.93 2.43 -6.96
N ASP A 430 -29.91 3.23 -7.32
CA ASP A 430 -28.61 3.21 -6.65
C ASP A 430 -28.69 3.70 -5.22
N VAL A 431 -27.95 3.00 -4.36
CA VAL A 431 -27.83 3.31 -2.93
C VAL A 431 -26.36 3.56 -2.63
N ALA A 432 -26.04 4.75 -2.13
CA ALA A 432 -24.71 5.09 -1.64
C ALA A 432 -24.69 5.20 -0.12
N THR A 433 -23.60 4.77 0.51
CA THR A 433 -23.45 4.95 1.96
C THR A 433 -22.92 6.33 2.31
N GLN A 434 -23.47 6.91 3.38
CA GLN A 434 -22.96 8.10 4.04
C GLN A 434 -22.25 7.67 5.33
N ILE A 435 -20.94 7.48 5.25
CA ILE A 435 -20.09 7.02 6.37
C ILE A 435 -18.97 8.01 6.71
N ALA A 436 -18.61 8.90 5.79
CA ALA A 436 -17.59 9.91 6.03
C ALA A 436 -18.09 10.92 7.08
N SER A 437 -17.18 11.42 7.92
CA SER A 437 -17.53 12.49 8.86
C SER A 437 -17.95 13.74 8.08
N GLN A 438 -18.99 14.43 8.57
CA GLN A 438 -19.54 15.64 7.98
C GLN A 438 -18.52 16.77 7.81
N CYS A 439 -17.42 16.74 8.58
CA CYS A 439 -16.29 17.66 8.50
C CYS A 439 -15.20 17.26 7.47
N PHE A 440 -15.46 16.25 6.63
CA PHE A 440 -14.65 15.95 5.43
C PHE A 440 -15.48 16.20 4.18
N ASP A 441 -14.85 16.77 3.17
CA ASP A 441 -15.39 16.97 1.82
C ASP A 441 -15.88 15.68 1.16
N ILE A 442 -15.24 14.55 1.46
CA ILE A 442 -15.72 13.20 1.11
C ILE A 442 -17.22 13.03 1.44
N SER A 443 -17.69 13.60 2.54
CA SER A 443 -19.08 13.48 2.96
C SER A 443 -20.07 14.10 1.97
N LEU A 444 -19.65 15.09 1.17
CA LEU A 444 -20.55 15.79 0.26
C LEU A 444 -21.00 14.90 -0.89
N TRP A 445 -20.08 14.21 -1.56
CA TRP A 445 -20.46 13.41 -2.72
C TRP A 445 -21.28 12.18 -2.30
N GLN A 446 -21.00 11.61 -1.11
CA GLN A 446 -21.72 10.45 -0.57
C GLN A 446 -23.24 10.67 -0.46
N PHE A 447 -23.69 11.90 -0.16
CA PHE A 447 -25.12 12.23 -0.25
C PHE A 447 -25.49 12.90 -1.57
N ALA A 448 -24.66 13.77 -2.14
CA ALA A 448 -25.07 14.60 -3.27
C ALA A 448 -25.14 13.82 -4.60
N ALA A 449 -24.19 12.90 -4.84
CA ALA A 449 -24.15 12.12 -6.07
C ALA A 449 -25.40 11.22 -6.26
N PRO A 450 -25.81 10.38 -5.29
CA PRO A 450 -27.06 9.60 -5.43
C PRO A 450 -28.30 10.50 -5.54
N LEU A 451 -28.32 11.67 -4.88
CA LEU A 451 -29.44 12.62 -4.97
C LEU A 451 -29.61 13.25 -6.36
N LEU A 452 -28.54 13.41 -7.13
CA LEU A 452 -28.61 13.92 -8.51
C LEU A 452 -29.27 12.93 -9.48
N ILE A 453 -29.07 11.63 -9.23
CA ILE A 453 -29.48 10.55 -10.14
C ILE A 453 -30.78 9.87 -9.72
N GLY A 454 -31.43 10.33 -8.64
CA GLY A 454 -32.68 9.73 -8.15
C GLY A 454 -32.47 8.49 -7.30
N GLY A 455 -31.24 8.24 -6.83
CA GLY A 455 -30.89 7.18 -5.90
C GLY A 455 -31.19 7.54 -4.44
N SER A 456 -30.72 6.72 -3.50
CA SER A 456 -30.87 6.94 -2.06
C SER A 456 -29.54 7.01 -1.32
N VAL A 457 -29.56 7.74 -0.21
CA VAL A 457 -28.44 7.88 0.73
C VAL A 457 -28.73 7.02 1.95
N ARG A 458 -27.87 6.05 2.24
CA ARG A 458 -27.95 5.22 3.44
C ARG A 458 -26.96 5.74 4.47
N ILE A 459 -27.44 6.41 5.52
CA ILE A 459 -26.60 6.91 6.61
C ILE A 459 -26.25 5.76 7.54
N VAL A 460 -24.94 5.55 7.73
CA VAL A 460 -24.41 4.56 8.69
C VAL A 460 -23.70 5.29 9.82
N ASP A 461 -24.12 5.03 11.05
CA ASP A 461 -23.49 5.61 12.23
C ASP A 461 -22.10 5.01 12.48
N THR A 462 -21.22 5.79 13.12
CA THR A 462 -19.84 5.39 13.39
C THR A 462 -19.75 4.10 14.22
N ARG A 463 -20.70 3.85 15.13
CA ARG A 463 -20.67 2.64 15.95
C ARG A 463 -20.94 1.40 15.11
N THR A 464 -21.90 1.46 14.19
CA THR A 464 -22.16 0.40 13.21
C THR A 464 -20.97 0.22 12.28
N GLN A 465 -20.34 1.30 11.81
CA GLN A 465 -19.12 1.21 11.00
C GLN A 465 -17.96 0.53 11.76
N LEU A 466 -17.80 0.77 13.06
CA LEU A 466 -16.74 0.12 13.84
C LEU A 466 -17.04 -1.35 14.19
N ASP A 467 -18.29 -1.81 14.03
CA ASP A 467 -18.68 -3.22 14.09
C ASP A 467 -18.75 -3.77 12.66
N VAL A 468 -17.64 -4.32 12.16
CA VAL A 468 -17.49 -4.72 10.76
C VAL A 468 -18.56 -5.72 10.32
N ALA A 469 -18.96 -6.64 11.21
CA ALA A 469 -20.02 -7.59 10.91
C ALA A 469 -21.37 -6.87 10.72
N ALA A 470 -21.72 -5.95 11.64
CA ALA A 470 -22.92 -5.14 11.50
C ALA A 470 -22.86 -4.25 10.24
N PHE A 471 -21.69 -3.70 9.91
CA PHE A 471 -21.50 -2.89 8.70
C PHE A 471 -21.71 -3.70 7.42
N VAL A 472 -21.23 -4.95 7.36
CA VAL A 472 -21.47 -5.85 6.23
C VAL A 472 -22.95 -6.18 6.08
N GLU A 473 -23.67 -6.44 7.17
CA GLU A 473 -25.12 -6.63 7.11
C GLU A 473 -25.84 -5.37 6.62
N GLU A 474 -25.42 -4.21 7.09
CA GLU A 474 -25.97 -2.91 6.67
C GLU A 474 -25.78 -2.67 5.16
N ILE A 475 -24.63 -3.06 4.61
CA ILE A 475 -24.36 -3.03 3.15
C ILE A 475 -25.33 -3.94 2.40
N VAL A 476 -25.48 -5.19 2.86
CA VAL A 476 -26.27 -6.21 2.16
C VAL A 476 -27.77 -5.93 2.26
N GLU A 477 -28.29 -5.70 3.47
CA GLU A 477 -29.70 -5.39 3.71
C GLU A 477 -30.12 -4.05 3.11
N GLY A 478 -29.22 -3.06 3.18
CA GLY A 478 -29.41 -1.75 2.56
C GLY A 478 -29.30 -1.76 1.04
N ARG A 479 -28.95 -2.91 0.42
CA ARG A 479 -28.69 -3.04 -1.02
C ARG A 479 -27.74 -1.96 -1.53
N VAL A 480 -26.71 -1.66 -0.75
CA VAL A 480 -25.71 -0.65 -1.09
C VAL A 480 -25.07 -1.03 -2.42
N THR A 481 -25.03 -0.08 -3.35
CA THR A 481 -24.46 -0.26 -4.68
C THR A 481 -23.06 0.33 -4.80
N VAL A 482 -22.81 1.43 -4.07
CA VAL A 482 -21.55 2.16 -4.07
C VAL A 482 -21.22 2.58 -2.65
N MET A 483 -19.95 2.42 -2.26
CA MET A 483 -19.44 2.99 -1.00
C MET A 483 -18.04 3.55 -1.19
N GLN A 484 -17.58 4.35 -0.23
CA GLN A 484 -16.18 4.73 -0.15
C GLN A 484 -15.67 4.67 1.28
N VAL A 485 -14.49 4.10 1.41
CA VAL A 485 -13.76 3.92 2.66
C VAL A 485 -12.31 4.38 2.46
N VAL A 486 -11.53 4.50 3.54
CA VAL A 486 -10.07 4.65 3.41
C VAL A 486 -9.42 3.27 3.21
N PRO A 487 -8.27 3.17 2.51
CA PRO A 487 -7.55 1.91 2.33
C PRO A 487 -7.38 1.10 3.62
N SER A 488 -6.98 1.76 4.72
CA SER A 488 -6.77 1.07 5.99
C SER A 488 -8.05 0.41 6.55
N TYR A 489 -9.23 0.97 6.26
CA TYR A 489 -10.51 0.39 6.68
C TYR A 489 -10.99 -0.69 5.70
N LEU A 490 -10.67 -0.55 4.40
CA LEU A 490 -10.90 -1.60 3.40
C LEU A 490 -10.14 -2.88 3.79
N GLU A 491 -8.91 -2.77 4.28
CA GLU A 491 -8.15 -3.93 4.77
C GLU A 491 -8.85 -4.65 5.93
N VAL A 492 -9.37 -3.89 6.90
CA VAL A 492 -10.12 -4.44 8.03
C VAL A 492 -11.39 -5.15 7.56
N LEU A 493 -12.14 -4.51 6.68
CA LEU A 493 -13.35 -5.07 6.09
C LEU A 493 -13.03 -6.36 5.33
N LEU A 494 -11.99 -6.34 4.50
CA LEU A 494 -11.59 -7.48 3.68
C LEU A 494 -11.11 -8.64 4.55
N THR A 495 -10.34 -8.37 5.60
CA THR A 495 -9.91 -9.41 6.55
C THR A 495 -11.11 -10.11 7.20
N HIS A 496 -12.14 -9.36 7.58
CA HIS A 496 -13.38 -9.95 8.10
C HIS A 496 -14.10 -10.79 7.04
N LEU A 497 -14.18 -10.32 5.80
CA LEU A 497 -14.84 -11.01 4.70
C LEU A 497 -14.08 -12.27 4.24
N GLU A 498 -12.75 -12.29 4.34
CA GLU A 498 -11.94 -13.50 4.11
C GLU A 498 -12.20 -14.57 5.18
N GLN A 499 -12.41 -14.17 6.44
CA GLN A 499 -12.81 -15.07 7.53
C GLN A 499 -14.27 -15.52 7.41
N HIS A 500 -15.14 -14.68 6.87
CA HIS A 500 -16.58 -14.93 6.71
C HIS A 500 -17.03 -14.71 5.25
N PRO A 501 -16.60 -15.57 4.30
CA PRO A 501 -16.87 -15.35 2.88
C PRO A 501 -18.37 -15.27 2.60
N ARG A 502 -18.80 -14.14 2.04
CA ARG A 502 -20.18 -13.95 1.60
C ARG A 502 -20.29 -12.95 0.44
N PRO A 503 -21.34 -13.06 -0.39
CA PRO A 503 -21.65 -12.03 -1.38
C PRO A 503 -21.99 -10.69 -0.71
N LEU A 504 -21.54 -9.59 -1.33
CA LEU A 504 -21.85 -8.21 -0.90
C LEU A 504 -23.15 -7.66 -1.51
N GLY A 505 -24.01 -8.54 -2.01
CA GLY A 505 -25.33 -8.20 -2.51
C GLY A 505 -25.30 -7.34 -3.78
N ALA A 506 -25.79 -6.11 -3.68
CA ALA A 506 -25.91 -5.18 -4.81
C ALA A 506 -24.64 -4.33 -5.05
N LEU A 507 -23.62 -4.48 -4.19
CA LEU A 507 -22.41 -3.68 -4.25
C LEU A 507 -21.65 -3.98 -5.54
N ARG A 508 -21.35 -2.93 -6.30
CA ARG A 508 -20.61 -3.02 -7.58
C ARG A 508 -19.37 -2.15 -7.64
N SER A 509 -19.28 -1.11 -6.82
CA SER A 509 -18.12 -0.22 -6.79
C SER A 509 -17.75 0.16 -5.37
N VAL A 510 -16.46 0.07 -5.06
CA VAL A 510 -15.87 0.59 -3.83
C VAL A 510 -14.83 1.63 -4.21
N SER A 511 -15.04 2.89 -3.82
CA SER A 511 -13.99 3.90 -3.94
C SER A 511 -13.12 3.88 -2.69
N VAL A 512 -11.84 4.21 -2.84
CA VAL A 512 -10.94 4.51 -1.74
C VAL A 512 -10.27 5.85 -1.95
N THR A 513 -10.06 6.61 -0.87
CA THR A 513 -9.35 7.90 -0.90
C THR A 513 -8.72 8.16 0.47
N GLY A 514 -7.90 9.21 0.55
CA GLY A 514 -7.32 9.70 1.80
C GLY A 514 -6.02 9.01 2.22
N GLU A 515 -5.65 7.86 1.65
CA GLU A 515 -4.37 7.17 1.89
C GLU A 515 -3.86 6.52 0.59
N ALA A 516 -2.60 6.12 0.55
CA ALA A 516 -2.06 5.38 -0.59
C ALA A 516 -2.64 3.97 -0.60
N LEU A 517 -3.23 3.55 -1.73
CA LEU A 517 -3.71 2.19 -1.92
C LEU A 517 -2.55 1.26 -2.26
N THR A 518 -2.42 0.16 -1.51
CA THR A 518 -1.34 -0.81 -1.72
C THR A 518 -1.72 -1.83 -2.80
N TYR A 519 -0.71 -2.33 -3.51
CA TYR A 519 -0.89 -3.37 -4.53
C TYR A 519 -1.44 -4.68 -3.92
N GLU A 520 -0.92 -5.06 -2.75
CA GLU A 520 -1.37 -6.24 -2.02
C GLU A 520 -2.86 -6.18 -1.66
N LEU A 521 -3.36 -5.02 -1.18
CA LEU A 521 -4.77 -4.86 -0.85
C LEU A 521 -5.65 -4.99 -2.09
N VAL A 522 -5.21 -4.50 -3.25
CA VAL A 522 -5.90 -4.68 -4.53
C VAL A 522 -5.92 -6.15 -4.96
N GLN A 523 -4.82 -6.87 -4.80
CA GLN A 523 -4.76 -8.31 -5.09
C GLN A 523 -5.75 -9.11 -4.24
N ARG A 524 -5.75 -8.88 -2.92
CA ARG A 524 -6.68 -9.52 -1.99
C ARG A 524 -8.14 -9.19 -2.34
N TRP A 525 -8.41 -7.92 -2.66
CA TRP A 525 -9.76 -7.48 -3.01
C TRP A 525 -10.30 -8.20 -4.25
N PHE A 526 -9.56 -8.20 -5.37
CA PHE A 526 -10.03 -8.85 -6.61
C PHE A 526 -9.99 -10.38 -6.53
N ALA A 527 -9.20 -10.97 -5.64
CA ALA A 527 -9.29 -12.39 -5.34
C ALA A 527 -10.61 -12.76 -4.64
N ALA A 528 -11.12 -11.90 -3.74
CA ALA A 528 -12.37 -12.12 -3.03
C ALA A 528 -13.61 -11.65 -3.83
N TYR A 529 -13.51 -10.54 -4.55
CA TYR A 529 -14.62 -9.84 -5.21
C TYR A 529 -14.23 -9.36 -6.63
N PRO A 530 -14.04 -10.28 -7.59
CA PRO A 530 -13.56 -9.96 -8.94
C PRO A 530 -14.50 -9.03 -9.73
N ASP A 531 -15.81 -9.08 -9.46
CA ASP A 531 -16.82 -8.30 -10.17
C ASP A 531 -17.09 -6.93 -9.54
N VAL A 532 -16.47 -6.60 -8.40
CA VAL A 532 -16.66 -5.33 -7.69
C VAL A 532 -15.46 -4.43 -7.97
N GLN A 533 -15.65 -3.40 -8.80
CA GLN A 533 -14.58 -2.49 -9.18
C GLN A 533 -14.06 -1.68 -7.97
N LEU A 534 -12.78 -1.31 -8.04
CA LEU A 534 -12.16 -0.37 -7.11
C LEU A 534 -11.92 0.96 -7.81
N VAL A 535 -12.21 2.07 -7.13
CA VAL A 535 -11.87 3.42 -7.62
C VAL A 535 -10.89 4.07 -6.65
N ASN A 536 -9.61 4.07 -6.98
CA ASN A 536 -8.59 4.76 -6.20
C ASN A 536 -8.63 6.26 -6.55
N ALA A 537 -9.02 7.07 -5.59
CA ALA A 537 -9.22 8.49 -5.76
C ALA A 537 -8.16 9.31 -5.01
N TYR A 538 -7.75 10.42 -5.60
CA TYR A 538 -6.69 11.27 -5.07
C TYR A 538 -7.04 12.73 -5.22
N GLY A 539 -6.82 13.48 -4.13
CA GLY A 539 -7.08 14.90 -4.09
C GLY A 539 -6.73 15.61 -2.81
N ALA A 540 -7.15 16.87 -2.79
CA ALA A 540 -7.05 17.78 -1.68
C ALA A 540 -8.34 18.60 -1.59
N THR A 541 -8.68 19.04 -0.38
CA THR A 541 -9.86 19.86 -0.13
C THR A 541 -9.88 21.14 -0.95
N GLU A 542 -8.71 21.72 -1.21
CA GLU A 542 -8.51 22.90 -2.03
C GLU A 542 -8.88 22.70 -3.52
N THR A 543 -9.09 21.45 -3.95
CA THR A 543 -9.41 21.04 -5.33
C THR A 543 -10.77 20.36 -5.45
N SER A 544 -11.74 20.72 -4.58
CA SER A 544 -13.10 20.17 -4.61
C SER A 544 -13.14 18.64 -4.49
N ASP A 545 -12.51 18.12 -3.43
CA ASP A 545 -12.37 16.68 -3.12
C ASP A 545 -11.32 15.98 -4.01
N ASP A 546 -11.70 15.02 -4.86
CA ASP A 546 -10.79 14.19 -5.64
C ASP A 546 -10.71 14.64 -7.12
N PRO A 547 -9.71 15.41 -7.60
CA PRO A 547 -9.53 15.78 -9.01
C PRO A 547 -8.93 14.68 -9.90
N MET A 548 -8.55 13.52 -9.34
CA MET A 548 -7.93 12.39 -10.06
C MET A 548 -8.53 11.06 -9.61
N HIS A 549 -8.83 10.16 -10.56
CA HIS A 549 -9.29 8.80 -10.28
C HIS A 549 -8.55 7.74 -11.11
N GLU A 550 -8.32 6.58 -10.50
CA GLU A 550 -7.97 5.32 -11.15
C GLU A 550 -9.11 4.32 -10.95
N VAL A 551 -9.78 3.95 -12.05
CA VAL A 551 -10.80 2.88 -12.04
C VAL A 551 -10.13 1.55 -12.35
N LEU A 552 -10.20 0.63 -11.40
CA LEU A 552 -9.63 -0.70 -11.45
C LEU A 552 -10.74 -1.73 -11.61
N HIS A 553 -10.62 -2.58 -12.64
CA HIS A 553 -11.47 -3.74 -12.87
C HIS A 553 -10.73 -5.07 -12.62
N GLY A 554 -9.53 -4.99 -12.05
CA GLY A 554 -8.65 -6.11 -11.78
C GLY A 554 -7.34 -5.63 -11.18
N VAL A 555 -6.46 -6.58 -10.90
CA VAL A 555 -5.12 -6.31 -10.39
C VAL A 555 -4.31 -5.59 -11.47
N PRO A 556 -3.69 -4.42 -11.19
CA PRO A 556 -2.87 -3.73 -12.16
C PRO A 556 -1.63 -4.56 -12.54
N GLU A 557 -1.09 -4.38 -13.73
CA GLU A 557 0.11 -5.11 -14.17
C GLU A 557 1.40 -4.68 -13.46
N ARG A 558 1.38 -3.48 -12.84
CA ARG A 558 2.48 -2.91 -12.07
C ARG A 558 2.34 -3.31 -10.60
N ASP A 559 3.47 -3.46 -9.92
CA ASP A 559 3.58 -3.80 -8.49
C ASP A 559 3.23 -2.63 -7.53
N PHE A 560 2.60 -1.58 -8.07
CA PHE A 560 2.07 -0.45 -7.32
C PHE A 560 0.77 0.05 -7.95
N VAL A 561 0.00 0.85 -7.21
CA VAL A 561 -1.28 1.39 -7.67
C VAL A 561 -1.14 2.88 -7.97
N SER A 562 -1.44 3.27 -9.21
CA SER A 562 -1.44 4.69 -9.61
C SER A 562 -2.65 5.44 -9.04
N VAL A 563 -2.59 6.77 -9.02
CA VAL A 563 -3.75 7.63 -8.72
C VAL A 563 -4.52 8.03 -9.98
N GLY A 564 -4.14 7.46 -11.12
CA GLY A 564 -4.89 7.47 -12.36
C GLY A 564 -4.83 8.77 -13.13
N ARG A 565 -5.98 9.21 -13.65
CA ARG A 565 -6.09 10.29 -14.64
C ARG A 565 -6.88 11.47 -14.09
N ALA A 566 -6.66 12.63 -14.70
CA ALA A 566 -7.39 13.85 -14.37
C ALA A 566 -8.86 13.72 -14.72
N LEU A 567 -9.72 14.17 -13.81
CA LEU A 567 -11.15 14.26 -14.06
C LEU A 567 -11.47 15.32 -15.12
N ARG A 568 -12.67 15.25 -15.70
CA ARG A 568 -13.12 16.27 -16.65
C ARG A 568 -12.94 17.69 -16.10
N ASN A 569 -12.58 18.62 -16.98
CA ASN A 569 -12.31 20.03 -16.68
C ASN A 569 -11.17 20.29 -15.66
N VAL A 570 -10.35 19.27 -15.37
CA VAL A 570 -9.17 19.38 -14.50
C VAL A 570 -7.91 19.35 -15.34
N ASN A 571 -6.98 20.24 -14.99
CA ASN A 571 -5.62 20.23 -15.52
C ASN A 571 -4.69 19.78 -14.41
N THR A 572 -3.86 18.78 -14.68
CA THR A 572 -2.90 18.24 -13.72
C THR A 572 -1.49 18.44 -14.26
N TYR A 573 -0.60 18.91 -13.40
CA TYR A 573 0.79 19.15 -13.75
C TYR A 573 1.73 18.47 -12.75
N VAL A 574 2.92 18.13 -13.22
CA VAL A 574 4.05 17.74 -12.38
C VAL A 574 5.14 18.79 -12.64
N LEU A 575 5.52 19.53 -11.60
CA LEU A 575 6.31 20.76 -11.72
C LEU A 575 7.59 20.71 -10.91
N ASP A 576 8.59 21.49 -11.35
CA ASP A 576 9.79 21.78 -10.57
C ASP A 576 9.60 22.98 -9.63
N GLY A 577 10.68 23.38 -8.93
CA GLY A 577 10.67 24.51 -8.01
C GLY A 577 10.43 25.89 -8.67
N ASN A 578 10.57 25.99 -9.99
CA ASN A 578 10.34 27.19 -10.78
C ASN A 578 8.94 27.20 -11.44
N LEU A 579 8.07 26.25 -11.09
CA LEU A 579 6.76 26.04 -11.70
C LEU A 579 6.83 25.68 -13.20
N ALA A 580 7.95 25.11 -13.66
CA ALA A 580 8.09 24.58 -15.01
C ALA A 580 7.69 23.10 -15.07
N LEU A 581 7.18 22.66 -16.23
CA LEU A 581 6.90 21.25 -16.49
C LEU A 581 8.19 20.44 -16.45
N VAL A 582 8.18 19.32 -15.73
CA VAL A 582 9.30 18.36 -15.74
C VAL A 582 9.15 17.37 -16.90
N PRO A 583 10.25 16.74 -17.37
CA PRO A 583 10.16 15.69 -18.36
C PRO A 583 9.25 14.53 -17.91
N LEU A 584 8.52 13.92 -18.85
CA LEU A 584 7.68 12.74 -18.55
C LEU A 584 8.49 11.63 -17.87
N GLY A 585 8.01 11.16 -16.70
CA GLY A 585 8.67 10.14 -15.87
C GLY A 585 9.48 10.72 -14.70
N THR A 586 9.75 12.02 -14.72
CA THR A 586 10.50 12.73 -13.68
C THR A 586 9.62 12.99 -12.46
N PRO A 587 10.10 12.73 -11.22
CA PRO A 587 9.44 13.18 -10.01
C PRO A 587 9.35 14.72 -9.90
N GLY A 588 8.18 15.24 -9.54
CA GLY A 588 8.00 16.67 -9.27
C GLY A 588 6.77 16.93 -8.40
N GLU A 589 6.52 18.20 -8.07
CA GLU A 589 5.37 18.61 -7.28
C GLU A 589 4.08 18.52 -8.11
N ILE A 590 3.05 17.86 -7.59
CA ILE A 590 1.74 17.77 -8.23
C ILE A 590 1.00 19.09 -8.04
N ALA A 591 0.47 19.64 -9.11
CA ALA A 591 -0.36 20.84 -9.08
C ALA A 591 -1.61 20.68 -9.93
N PHE A 592 -2.68 21.36 -9.53
CA PHE A 592 -3.99 21.31 -10.18
C PHE A 592 -4.45 22.68 -10.64
N SER A 593 -5.11 22.74 -11.78
CA SER A 593 -5.77 23.92 -12.34
C SER A 593 -7.12 23.53 -12.96
N GLY A 594 -7.92 24.53 -13.32
CA GLY A 594 -9.26 24.34 -13.85
C GLY A 594 -10.35 24.42 -12.77
N VAL A 595 -11.53 23.90 -13.08
CA VAL A 595 -12.76 24.15 -12.29
C VAL A 595 -12.71 23.55 -10.88
N CYS A 596 -11.83 22.58 -10.64
CA CYS A 596 -11.66 21.95 -9.33
C CYS A 596 -11.07 22.91 -8.29
N VAL A 597 -10.26 23.89 -8.70
CA VAL A 597 -9.48 24.74 -7.78
C VAL A 597 -10.36 25.79 -7.11
N GLY A 598 -10.42 25.73 -5.78
CA GLY A 598 -11.13 26.68 -4.94
C GLY A 598 -10.57 28.11 -5.02
N ARG A 599 -11.19 29.02 -4.25
CA ARG A 599 -10.82 30.45 -4.23
C ARG A 599 -9.57 30.74 -3.40
N GLY A 600 -9.24 29.85 -2.48
CA GLY A 600 -8.19 30.08 -1.49
C GLY A 600 -8.62 29.63 -0.10
N TYR A 601 -7.92 30.15 0.90
CA TYR A 601 -8.27 29.96 2.30
C TYR A 601 -9.05 31.17 2.84
N ILE A 602 -10.18 30.92 3.50
CA ILE A 602 -11.05 31.98 4.03
C ILE A 602 -10.29 32.87 5.02
N ASN A 603 -10.28 34.18 4.73
CA ASN A 603 -9.60 35.21 5.52
C ASN A 603 -8.12 34.87 5.87
N ASP A 604 -7.39 34.29 4.90
CA ASP A 604 -5.96 33.95 5.02
C ASP A 604 -5.23 34.20 3.67
N GLU A 605 -4.99 35.47 3.36
CA GLU A 605 -4.37 35.90 2.10
C GLU A 605 -2.91 35.45 1.96
N GLU A 606 -2.18 35.29 3.08
CA GLU A 606 -0.78 34.87 3.09
C GLU A 606 -0.67 33.44 2.58
N ARG A 607 -1.32 32.48 3.26
CA ARG A 607 -1.30 31.07 2.81
C ARG A 607 -1.98 30.90 1.46
N THR A 608 -2.97 31.73 1.13
CA THR A 608 -3.62 31.70 -0.18
C THR A 608 -2.61 32.02 -1.28
N ARG A 609 -1.83 33.10 -1.15
CA ARG A 609 -0.81 33.45 -2.16
C ARG A 609 0.31 32.42 -2.30
N GLU A 610 0.63 31.70 -1.22
CA GLU A 610 1.65 30.64 -1.24
C GLU A 610 1.19 29.38 -1.98
N ALA A 611 -0.06 28.96 -1.75
CA ALA A 611 -0.59 27.69 -2.27
C ALA A 611 -1.41 27.84 -3.56
N PHE A 612 -2.07 28.98 -3.77
CA PHE A 612 -2.90 29.28 -4.93
C PHE A 612 -2.22 30.36 -5.77
N VAL A 613 -1.53 29.93 -6.82
CA VAL A 613 -0.75 30.79 -7.70
C VAL A 613 -1.46 30.95 -9.04
N PRO A 614 -1.15 32.00 -9.83
CA PRO A 614 -1.59 32.06 -11.22
C PRO A 614 -1.10 30.84 -12.00
N ASP A 615 -1.95 30.25 -12.84
CA ASP A 615 -1.52 29.17 -13.74
C ASP A 615 -0.65 29.77 -14.87
N PRO A 616 0.66 29.44 -14.94
CA PRO A 616 1.54 30.01 -15.96
C PRO A 616 1.22 29.53 -17.38
N PHE A 617 0.48 28.42 -17.52
CA PHE A 617 0.13 27.82 -18.80
C PHE A 617 -1.28 28.20 -19.27
N ARG A 618 -2.13 28.70 -18.36
CA ARG A 618 -3.51 29.11 -18.66
C ARG A 618 -3.81 30.48 -18.04
N PRO A 619 -3.54 31.57 -18.78
CA PRO A 619 -3.77 32.93 -18.30
C PRO A 619 -5.21 33.12 -17.80
N GLY A 620 -5.36 33.69 -16.60
CA GLY A 620 -6.65 33.92 -15.95
C GLY A 620 -7.14 32.76 -15.06
N SER A 621 -6.52 31.59 -15.14
CA SER A 621 -6.81 30.46 -14.25
C SER A 621 -5.96 30.48 -12.99
N ARG A 622 -6.47 29.82 -11.94
CA ARG A 622 -5.76 29.56 -10.68
C ARG A 622 -5.16 28.16 -10.70
N MET A 623 -3.97 28.01 -10.13
CA MET A 623 -3.31 26.74 -9.91
C MET A 623 -3.07 26.52 -8.42
N TYR A 624 -3.49 25.38 -7.89
CA TYR A 624 -3.21 24.94 -6.53
C TYR A 624 -1.99 24.01 -6.49
N ARG A 625 -1.05 24.32 -5.61
CA ARG A 625 0.15 23.52 -5.33
C ARG A 625 -0.11 22.61 -4.13
N THR A 626 -0.02 21.31 -4.33
CA THR A 626 -0.45 20.32 -3.32
C THR A 626 0.58 20.08 -2.21
N GLY A 627 1.87 20.30 -2.51
CA GLY A 627 3.00 19.81 -1.72
C GLY A 627 3.24 18.30 -1.81
N ASP A 628 2.40 17.58 -2.56
CA ASP A 628 2.58 16.17 -2.90
C ASP A 628 3.53 16.03 -4.10
N PHE A 629 4.27 14.93 -4.14
CA PHE A 629 5.16 14.58 -5.24
C PHE A 629 4.64 13.39 -6.02
N GLY A 630 4.81 13.43 -7.33
CA GLY A 630 4.41 12.35 -8.23
C GLY A 630 5.18 12.39 -9.53
N ARG A 631 4.89 11.43 -10.41
CA ARG A 631 5.43 11.39 -11.78
C ARG A 631 4.42 10.79 -12.75
N TRP A 632 4.50 11.21 -14.00
CA TRP A 632 3.72 10.61 -15.09
C TRP A 632 4.27 9.25 -15.51
N LEU A 633 3.36 8.36 -15.90
CA LEU A 633 3.63 7.03 -16.45
C LEU A 633 3.28 6.97 -17.96
N PRO A 634 3.78 5.97 -18.71
CA PRO A 634 3.48 5.78 -20.14
C PRO A 634 1.99 5.74 -20.49
N GLU A 635 1.16 5.20 -19.59
CA GLU A 635 -0.28 5.07 -19.80
C GLU A 635 -1.04 6.34 -19.39
N ASP A 636 -0.38 7.49 -19.39
CA ASP A 636 -0.92 8.79 -18.96
C ASP A 636 -1.54 8.74 -17.56
N ARG A 637 -1.03 7.85 -16.72
CA ARG A 637 -1.41 7.70 -15.31
C ARG A 637 -0.39 8.41 -14.43
N LEU A 638 -0.84 8.93 -13.29
CA LEU A 638 0.02 9.57 -12.32
C LEU A 638 0.36 8.60 -11.18
N GLU A 639 1.64 8.45 -10.87
CA GLU A 639 2.11 7.77 -9.67
C GLU A 639 2.31 8.78 -8.55
N PHE A 640 1.78 8.48 -7.36
CA PHE A 640 1.99 9.26 -6.15
C PHE A 640 3.23 8.75 -5.41
N LEU A 641 4.19 9.63 -5.14
CA LEU A 641 5.49 9.30 -4.52
C LEU A 641 5.59 9.76 -3.06
N GLY A 642 4.59 10.47 -2.54
CA GLY A 642 4.55 10.95 -1.16
C GLY A 642 4.55 12.48 -1.04
N ARG A 643 4.93 12.98 0.15
CA ARG A 643 5.00 14.41 0.47
C ARG A 643 6.43 14.84 0.77
N ARG A 644 6.76 16.09 0.43
CA ARG A 644 8.05 16.70 0.80
C ARG A 644 8.04 17.31 2.21
N ASP A 645 6.89 17.76 2.70
CA ASP A 645 6.75 18.41 4.01
C ASP A 645 6.47 17.41 5.15
N ALA A 646 6.39 17.90 6.39
CA ALA A 646 6.13 17.10 7.58
C ALA A 646 4.63 16.78 7.79
N GLN A 647 3.77 17.00 6.78
CA GLN A 647 2.37 16.61 6.87
C GLN A 647 2.25 15.11 6.76
N VAL A 648 1.36 14.54 7.56
CA VAL A 648 1.08 13.10 7.56
C VAL A 648 -0.40 12.86 7.32
N LYS A 649 -0.72 11.82 6.55
CA LYS A 649 -2.07 11.26 6.50
C LYS A 649 -2.12 10.08 7.47
N ILE A 650 -2.99 10.16 8.47
CA ILE A 650 -3.21 9.11 9.46
C ILE A 650 -4.70 8.80 9.50
N ARG A 651 -5.11 7.58 9.13
CA ARG A 651 -6.54 7.14 9.12
C ARG A 651 -7.41 8.04 8.23
N GLY A 652 -6.86 8.46 7.08
CA GLY A 652 -7.46 9.43 6.17
C GLY A 652 -7.48 10.90 6.65
N PHE A 653 -7.01 11.21 7.86
CA PHE A 653 -6.92 12.58 8.35
C PHE A 653 -5.62 13.23 7.89
N ARG A 654 -5.72 14.39 7.23
CA ARG A 654 -4.55 15.25 6.96
C ARG A 654 -4.17 16.00 8.24
N ILE A 655 -3.01 15.67 8.80
CA ILE A 655 -2.52 16.20 10.07
C ILE A 655 -1.22 16.98 9.85
N GLU A 656 -1.24 18.23 10.27
CA GLU A 656 -0.08 19.11 10.37
C GLU A 656 0.58 18.94 11.73
N ILE A 657 1.74 18.28 11.76
CA ILE A 657 2.52 18.07 12.99
C ILE A 657 2.82 19.40 13.71
N GLY A 658 3.11 20.45 12.94
CA GLY A 658 3.38 21.79 13.48
C GLY A 658 2.20 22.40 14.25
N GLU A 659 0.95 22.02 13.94
CA GLU A 659 -0.21 22.51 14.68
C GLU A 659 -0.24 22.00 16.12
N ILE A 660 0.08 20.72 16.27
CA ILE A 660 0.16 20.09 17.58
C ILE A 660 1.32 20.70 18.37
N GLU A 661 2.50 20.79 17.76
CA GLU A 661 3.70 21.41 18.36
C GLU A 661 3.43 22.83 18.88
N ASN A 662 2.81 23.67 18.05
CA ASN A 662 2.50 25.05 18.43
C ASN A 662 1.49 25.13 19.57
N LYS A 663 0.47 24.26 19.61
CA LYS A 663 -0.47 24.21 20.74
C LYS A 663 0.23 23.79 22.03
N LEU A 664 1.07 22.76 22.02
CA LEU A 664 1.87 22.38 23.20
C LEU A 664 2.68 23.57 23.74
N LEU A 665 3.31 24.36 22.86
CA LEU A 665 4.11 25.52 23.25
C LEU A 665 3.30 26.65 23.90
N THR A 666 1.96 26.67 23.78
CA THR A 666 1.10 27.64 24.49
C THR A 666 0.83 27.27 25.95
N MET A 667 1.16 26.05 26.37
CA MET A 667 0.91 25.57 27.73
C MET A 667 1.96 26.12 28.70
N GLU A 668 1.51 26.75 29.79
CA GLU A 668 2.43 27.29 30.81
C GLU A 668 3.32 26.19 31.41
N GLY A 669 4.63 26.39 31.35
CA GLY A 669 5.63 25.44 31.83
C GLY A 669 6.24 24.55 30.75
N VAL A 670 5.70 24.53 29.52
CA VAL A 670 6.36 23.91 28.36
C VAL A 670 7.34 24.92 27.73
N ARG A 671 8.57 24.47 27.43
CA ARG A 671 9.64 25.30 26.83
C ARG A 671 9.94 24.93 25.38
N GLU A 672 10.00 23.65 25.08
CA GLU A 672 10.20 23.13 23.73
C GLU A 672 9.20 21.99 23.49
N ALA A 673 8.73 21.82 22.27
CA ALA A 673 7.86 20.71 21.88
C ALA A 673 8.21 20.22 20.47
N ALA A 674 8.11 18.91 20.26
CA ALA A 674 8.21 18.28 18.95
C ALA A 674 7.25 17.10 18.88
N VAL A 675 6.66 16.88 17.71
CA VAL A 675 5.79 15.74 17.43
C VAL A 675 6.38 14.98 16.26
N VAL A 676 6.44 13.66 16.42
CA VAL A 676 6.89 12.70 15.41
C VAL A 676 5.82 11.63 15.23
N THR A 677 5.95 10.81 14.20
CA THR A 677 5.13 9.62 14.03
C THR A 677 5.91 8.36 14.36
N GLU A 678 5.26 7.40 15.01
CA GLU A 678 5.75 6.03 15.23
C GLU A 678 4.90 5.06 14.39
N GLY A 679 5.52 4.01 13.83
CA GLY A 679 4.89 3.04 12.92
C GLY A 679 5.40 3.14 11.47
N ASP A 680 5.74 2.01 10.86
CA ASP A 680 6.38 1.96 9.53
C ASP A 680 5.36 2.15 8.39
N THR A 681 4.12 1.71 8.59
CA THR A 681 3.04 1.82 7.59
C THR A 681 2.06 2.94 7.96
N SER A 682 1.34 3.49 6.97
CA SER A 682 0.34 4.54 7.23
C SER A 682 -0.76 4.11 8.22
N GLU A 683 -1.00 2.80 8.34
CA GLU A 683 -2.04 2.19 9.18
C GLU A 683 -1.63 1.95 10.63
N GLN A 684 -0.32 1.90 10.88
CA GLN A 684 0.30 1.80 12.20
C GLN A 684 0.70 3.18 12.74
N ARG A 685 0.71 4.21 11.89
CA ARG A 685 1.15 5.55 12.28
C ARG A 685 0.32 6.12 13.41
N VAL A 686 1.00 6.45 14.50
CA VAL A 686 0.47 7.21 15.63
C VAL A 686 1.29 8.47 15.85
N LEU A 687 0.69 9.45 16.54
CA LEU A 687 1.36 10.70 16.89
C LEU A 687 2.05 10.56 18.25
N VAL A 688 3.33 10.92 18.33
CA VAL A 688 4.14 10.91 19.55
C VAL A 688 4.67 12.30 19.82
N ALA A 689 4.29 12.89 20.96
CA ALA A 689 4.77 14.19 21.38
C ALA A 689 5.91 14.10 22.38
N PHE A 690 6.93 14.92 22.19
CA PHE A 690 8.03 15.15 23.11
C PHE A 690 8.00 16.60 23.55
N PHE A 691 8.18 16.86 24.84
CA PHE A 691 8.25 18.22 25.36
C PHE A 691 9.34 18.36 26.43
N SER A 692 9.95 19.54 26.51
CA SER A 692 10.82 19.93 27.63
C SER A 692 10.15 21.05 28.41
N GLY A 693 10.32 21.09 29.73
CA GLY A 693 9.55 22.01 30.56
C GLY A 693 9.67 21.79 32.06
N SER A 694 8.82 22.47 32.82
CA SER A 694 8.69 22.33 34.27
C SER A 694 8.33 20.90 34.67
N GLU A 695 8.87 20.41 35.78
CA GLU A 695 8.51 19.09 36.32
C GLU A 695 7.05 18.98 36.74
N LYS A 696 6.37 20.13 36.95
CA LYS A 696 4.94 20.19 37.27
C LYS A 696 4.05 19.87 36.07
N VAL A 697 4.58 19.91 34.85
CA VAL A 697 3.87 19.54 33.64
C VAL A 697 4.12 18.06 33.37
N THR A 698 3.08 17.24 33.57
CA THR A 698 3.13 15.80 33.32
C THR A 698 2.58 15.46 31.94
N PRO A 699 2.99 14.32 31.33
CA PRO A 699 2.43 13.85 30.06
C PRO A 699 0.91 13.79 30.01
N GLU A 700 0.26 13.38 31.11
CA GLU A 700 -1.20 13.28 31.23
C GLU A 700 -1.82 14.67 31.14
N ARG A 701 -1.22 15.65 31.83
CA ARG A 701 -1.70 17.03 31.82
C ARG A 701 -1.56 17.68 30.44
N VAL A 702 -0.52 17.33 29.70
CA VAL A 702 -0.34 17.75 28.30
C VAL A 702 -1.42 17.14 27.43
N ARG A 703 -1.69 15.83 27.54
CA ARG A 703 -2.74 15.16 26.76
C ARG A 703 -4.13 15.74 27.05
N GLU A 704 -4.46 15.95 28.32
CA GLU A 704 -5.70 16.61 28.74
C GLU A 704 -5.82 18.00 28.10
N PHE A 705 -4.77 18.81 28.18
CA PHE A 705 -4.76 20.14 27.57
C PHE A 705 -4.94 20.10 26.05
N LEU A 706 -4.24 19.20 25.36
CA LEU A 706 -4.37 19.07 23.91
C LEU A 706 -5.79 18.63 23.51
N GLY A 707 -6.42 17.74 24.29
CA GLY A 707 -7.82 17.34 24.08
C GLY A 707 -8.84 18.48 24.26
N THR A 708 -8.49 19.57 24.95
CA THR A 708 -9.39 20.74 25.04
C THR A 708 -9.20 21.75 23.90
N VAL A 709 -8.13 21.65 23.11
CA VAL A 709 -7.80 22.65 22.08
C VAL A 709 -7.63 22.09 20.67
N LEU A 710 -7.48 20.77 20.54
CA LEU A 710 -7.35 20.04 19.28
C LEU A 710 -8.48 19.02 19.12
N PRO A 711 -8.87 18.67 17.88
CA PRO A 711 -9.71 17.51 17.63
C PRO A 711 -9.03 16.21 18.09
N ASP A 712 -9.82 15.22 18.52
CA ASP A 712 -9.34 13.94 19.05
C ASP A 712 -8.32 13.23 18.15
N TYR A 713 -8.50 13.26 16.84
CA TYR A 713 -7.58 12.62 15.88
C TYR A 713 -6.20 13.29 15.78
N MET A 714 -6.04 14.51 16.31
CA MET A 714 -4.76 15.24 16.37
C MET A 714 -4.10 15.14 17.74
N VAL A 715 -4.77 14.56 18.74
CA VAL A 715 -4.19 14.40 20.08
C VAL A 715 -3.15 13.26 20.06
N PRO A 716 -1.89 13.51 20.46
CA PRO A 716 -0.85 12.48 20.47
C PRO A 716 -1.21 11.25 21.29
N THR A 717 -0.95 10.07 20.74
CA THR A 717 -1.15 8.77 21.41
C THR A 717 -0.14 8.58 22.54
N HIS A 718 1.08 9.07 22.37
CA HIS A 718 2.13 9.06 23.41
C HIS A 718 2.66 10.46 23.65
N VAL A 719 3.00 10.76 24.90
CA VAL A 719 3.57 12.05 25.31
C VAL A 719 4.75 11.79 26.26
N HIS A 720 5.91 12.34 25.96
CA HIS A 720 7.13 12.14 26.73
C HIS A 720 7.73 13.48 27.16
N ARG A 721 8.07 13.58 28.45
CA ARG A 721 8.90 14.68 28.94
C ARG A 721 10.37 14.33 28.74
N VAL A 722 11.12 15.24 28.14
CA VAL A 722 12.58 15.16 28.02
C VAL A 722 13.23 16.39 28.64
N ASP A 723 14.47 16.27 29.08
CA ASP A 723 15.19 17.41 29.66
C ASP A 723 15.45 18.51 28.63
N ARG A 724 15.72 18.10 27.38
CA ARG A 724 15.91 18.96 26.21
C ARG A 724 15.65 18.17 24.93
N LEU A 725 15.10 18.82 23.90
CA LEU A 725 14.95 18.17 22.60
C LEU A 725 16.33 18.05 21.90
N PRO A 726 16.65 16.91 21.26
CA PRO A 726 17.90 16.75 20.51
C PRO A 726 17.90 17.72 19.32
N LEU A 727 19.06 18.27 19.01
CA LEU A 727 19.25 19.19 17.90
C LEU A 727 20.20 18.57 16.86
N THR A 728 19.93 18.84 15.59
CA THR A 728 20.83 18.59 14.46
C THR A 728 22.07 19.48 14.56
N GLU A 729 23.11 19.20 13.77
CA GLU A 729 24.32 20.04 13.66
C GLU A 729 24.00 21.49 13.26
N ASN A 730 22.85 21.72 12.60
CA ASN A 730 22.35 23.03 12.20
C ASN A 730 21.46 23.71 13.26
N GLY A 731 21.37 23.17 14.48
CA GLY A 731 20.62 23.75 15.59
C GLY A 731 19.09 23.61 15.51
N LYS A 732 18.55 22.87 14.54
CA LYS A 732 17.12 22.51 14.45
C LYS A 732 16.82 21.26 15.26
N ILE A 733 15.61 21.09 15.78
CA ILE A 733 15.20 19.87 16.47
C ILE A 733 15.36 18.64 15.56
N ASP A 734 16.11 17.65 16.03
CA ASP A 734 16.33 16.39 15.33
C ASP A 734 15.17 15.42 15.59
N LYS A 735 14.13 15.54 14.77
CA LYS A 735 12.96 14.66 14.81
C LYS A 735 13.31 13.19 14.51
N LYS A 736 14.38 12.92 13.75
CA LYS A 736 14.83 11.53 13.50
C LYS A 736 15.45 10.93 14.76
N ALA A 737 16.21 11.73 15.50
CA ALA A 737 16.74 11.33 16.80
C ALA A 737 15.65 11.18 17.86
N LEU A 738 14.48 11.82 17.72
CA LEU A 738 13.31 11.61 18.59
C LEU A 738 12.46 10.39 18.20
N ALA A 739 12.43 10.04 16.91
CA ALA A 739 11.72 8.86 16.43
C ALA A 739 12.32 7.54 16.95
N ARG A 740 13.63 7.48 17.27
CA ARG A 740 14.27 6.31 17.90
C ARG A 740 13.85 6.09 19.37
N PRO A 741 13.91 7.11 20.26
CA PRO A 741 13.36 7.04 21.61
C PRO A 741 11.86 6.74 21.67
N ALA A 742 11.04 7.15 20.69
CA ALA A 742 9.63 6.75 20.64
C ALA A 742 9.49 5.21 20.61
N ALA A 743 10.33 4.54 19.82
CA ALA A 743 10.40 3.08 19.75
C ALA A 743 11.05 2.40 20.98
N GLU A 744 11.68 3.15 21.90
CA GLU A 744 12.47 2.57 23.01
C GLU A 744 12.02 3.04 24.41
N THR A 745 11.26 4.13 24.55
CA THR A 745 11.17 4.88 25.83
C THR A 745 9.74 5.10 26.29
N ALA A 746 9.15 4.10 26.94
CA ALA A 746 8.19 4.35 28.01
C ALA A 746 8.88 3.91 29.31
N GLY A 747 9.07 4.84 30.26
CA GLY A 747 9.49 4.47 31.60
C GLY A 747 8.42 3.58 32.21
N ARG A 748 8.63 2.26 32.21
CA ARG A 748 7.63 1.31 32.64
C ARG A 748 7.86 0.83 34.08
N PRO A 749 6.77 0.53 34.80
CA PRO A 749 6.79 -0.43 35.91
C PRO A 749 7.47 -1.74 35.50
N ALA A 750 7.83 -2.60 36.46
CA ALA A 750 8.48 -3.88 36.18
C ALA A 750 7.75 -4.63 35.04
N HIS A 751 8.46 -4.89 33.93
CA HIS A 751 7.93 -5.68 32.83
C HIS A 751 7.64 -7.10 33.36
N ILE A 752 6.37 -7.48 33.41
CA ILE A 752 5.93 -8.82 33.80
C ILE A 752 5.40 -9.49 32.53
N PRO A 753 6.03 -10.58 32.05
CA PRO A 753 5.62 -11.23 30.82
C PRO A 753 4.21 -11.83 30.95
N PRO A 754 3.50 -12.04 29.82
CA PRO A 754 2.21 -12.74 29.79
C PRO A 754 2.30 -14.13 30.44
N ALA A 755 1.46 -14.38 31.45
CA ALA A 755 1.58 -15.55 32.33
C ALA A 755 0.73 -16.74 31.86
N THR A 756 -0.49 -16.49 31.36
CA THR A 756 -1.40 -17.55 30.89
C THR A 756 -1.31 -17.76 29.37
N PRO A 757 -1.76 -18.91 28.83
CA PRO A 757 -1.86 -19.11 27.38
C PRO A 757 -2.75 -18.05 26.71
N ALA A 758 -3.84 -17.64 27.36
CA ALA A 758 -4.72 -16.58 26.84
C ALA A 758 -4.03 -15.21 26.85
N GLU A 759 -3.26 -14.88 27.89
CA GLU A 759 -2.46 -13.65 27.95
C GLU A 759 -1.38 -13.63 26.85
N ARG A 760 -0.59 -14.71 26.70
CA ARG A 760 0.44 -14.81 25.63
C ARG A 760 -0.17 -14.65 24.26
N ARG A 761 -1.31 -15.32 24.05
CA ARG A 761 -2.04 -15.25 22.81
C ARG A 761 -2.54 -13.85 22.49
N LEU A 762 -3.17 -13.20 23.47
CA LEU A 762 -3.63 -11.84 23.29
C LEU A 762 -2.46 -10.89 23.03
N ALA A 763 -1.29 -11.14 23.64
CA ALA A 763 -0.08 -10.36 23.41
C ALA A 763 0.46 -10.51 21.98
N GLU A 764 0.46 -11.71 21.40
CA GLU A 764 0.82 -11.93 19.98
C GLU A 764 -0.08 -11.12 19.05
N LEU A 765 -1.40 -11.16 19.29
CA LEU A 765 -2.37 -10.41 18.50
C LEU A 765 -2.19 -8.89 18.67
N TRP A 766 -1.91 -8.43 19.89
CA TRP A 766 -1.60 -7.03 20.13
C TRP A 766 -0.30 -6.62 19.44
N ALA A 767 0.75 -7.43 19.48
CA ALA A 767 2.03 -7.17 18.83
C ALA A 767 1.86 -6.93 17.33
N ASP A 768 1.13 -7.83 16.67
CA ASP A 768 0.81 -7.75 15.23
C ASP A 768 -0.05 -6.51 14.93
N VAL A 769 -1.17 -6.33 15.64
CA VAL A 769 -2.11 -5.21 15.38
C VAL A 769 -1.49 -3.82 15.61
N LEU A 770 -0.62 -3.72 16.62
CA LEU A 770 0.02 -2.47 17.05
C LEU A 770 1.37 -2.23 16.34
N GLY A 771 1.96 -3.26 15.71
CA GLY A 771 3.29 -3.17 15.12
C GLY A 771 4.40 -3.00 16.16
N VAL A 772 4.21 -3.53 17.37
CA VAL A 772 5.22 -3.49 18.45
C VAL A 772 5.80 -4.88 18.68
N PRO A 773 7.11 -5.03 18.94
CA PRO A 773 7.70 -6.32 19.29
C PRO A 773 6.97 -7.00 20.45
N LEU A 774 6.78 -8.32 20.38
CA LEU A 774 6.04 -9.09 21.38
C LEU A 774 6.67 -8.96 22.78
N GLU A 775 7.98 -8.85 22.84
CA GLU A 775 8.76 -8.67 24.07
C GLU A 775 8.47 -7.31 24.74
N ARG A 776 7.88 -6.36 24.01
CA ARG A 776 7.39 -5.08 24.55
C ARG A 776 5.99 -5.17 25.13
N ILE A 777 5.35 -6.34 25.20
CA ILE A 777 3.99 -6.50 25.74
C ILE A 777 4.04 -7.34 27.01
N GLY A 778 3.87 -6.66 28.14
CA GLY A 778 3.67 -7.23 29.46
C GLY A 778 2.20 -7.36 29.80
N ARG A 779 1.91 -8.21 30.79
CA ARG A 779 0.53 -8.51 31.19
C ARG A 779 -0.24 -7.34 31.81
N SER A 780 0.48 -6.35 32.31
CA SER A 780 -0.09 -5.14 32.92
C SER A 780 -0.13 -3.96 31.96
N ASP A 781 0.26 -4.15 30.70
CA ASP A 781 0.23 -3.07 29.72
C ASP A 781 -1.21 -2.83 29.22
N ASP A 782 -1.54 -1.56 29.01
CA ASP A 782 -2.81 -1.09 28.45
C ASP A 782 -2.71 -0.98 26.92
N PHE A 783 -3.72 -1.51 26.21
CA PHE A 783 -3.78 -1.54 24.75
C PHE A 783 -3.61 -0.15 24.12
N PHE A 784 -4.27 0.87 24.67
CA PHE A 784 -4.24 2.24 24.15
C PHE A 784 -2.96 2.97 24.56
N GLU A 785 -2.42 2.68 25.76
CA GLU A 785 -1.10 3.18 26.17
C GLU A 785 0.06 2.56 25.39
N LEU A 786 -0.14 1.40 24.76
CA LEU A 786 0.80 0.75 23.83
C LEU A 786 0.71 1.24 22.38
N GLY A 787 -0.18 2.20 22.09
CA GLY A 787 -0.36 2.74 20.75
C GLY A 787 -1.67 2.32 20.09
N GLY A 788 -2.52 1.59 20.82
CA GLY A 788 -3.84 1.18 20.37
C GLY A 788 -4.72 2.34 19.93
N THR A 789 -5.39 2.14 18.81
CA THR A 789 -6.28 3.10 18.16
C THR A 789 -7.64 2.44 17.92
N SER A 790 -8.68 3.21 17.57
CA SER A 790 -9.97 2.60 17.21
C SER A 790 -9.85 1.63 16.03
N LEU A 791 -9.03 1.92 15.02
CA LEU A 791 -8.83 1.02 13.88
C LEU A 791 -8.03 -0.23 14.28
N ALA A 792 -6.98 -0.06 15.09
CA ALA A 792 -6.21 -1.16 15.65
C ALA A 792 -7.11 -2.06 16.52
N ALA A 793 -7.97 -1.47 17.35
CA ALA A 793 -8.97 -2.20 18.10
C ALA A 793 -9.87 -3.00 17.16
N VAL A 794 -10.44 -2.39 16.11
CA VAL A 794 -11.28 -3.15 15.15
C VAL A 794 -10.50 -4.28 14.47
N ARG A 795 -9.23 -4.09 14.07
CA ARG A 795 -8.36 -5.18 13.56
C ARG A 795 -8.24 -6.32 14.56
N LEU A 796 -8.00 -6.01 15.83
CA LEU A 796 -7.93 -7.00 16.91
C LEU A 796 -9.25 -7.76 17.04
N LEU A 797 -10.39 -7.05 17.05
CA LEU A 797 -11.71 -7.66 17.22
C LEU A 797 -12.08 -8.56 16.03
N VAL A 798 -11.70 -8.19 14.81
CA VAL A 798 -11.86 -9.02 13.61
C VAL A 798 -11.00 -10.28 13.72
N ARG A 799 -9.73 -10.18 14.12
CA ARG A 799 -8.87 -11.35 14.34
C ARG A 799 -9.35 -12.26 15.47
N LEU A 800 -10.01 -11.69 16.47
CA LEU A 800 -10.63 -12.43 17.58
C LEU A 800 -12.01 -13.01 17.24
N ASP A 801 -12.50 -12.82 16.01
CA ASP A 801 -13.80 -13.31 15.55
C ASP A 801 -14.93 -13.11 16.57
N ARG A 802 -15.13 -11.85 16.98
CA ARG A 802 -16.19 -11.43 17.93
C ARG A 802 -16.06 -12.00 19.34
N ALA A 803 -14.95 -12.68 19.68
CA ALA A 803 -14.71 -13.14 21.05
C ALA A 803 -14.61 -11.99 22.06
N LEU A 804 -14.22 -10.81 21.56
CA LEU A 804 -14.17 -9.56 22.29
C LEU A 804 -15.03 -8.52 21.56
N SER A 805 -15.71 -7.64 22.31
CA SER A 805 -16.32 -6.44 21.73
C SER A 805 -15.46 -5.20 22.02
N LEU A 806 -15.65 -4.13 21.23
CA LEU A 806 -14.97 -2.84 21.49
C LEU A 806 -15.28 -2.30 22.89
N LYS A 807 -16.50 -2.56 23.40
CA LYS A 807 -16.90 -2.18 24.75
C LYS A 807 -16.13 -2.98 25.80
N ASP A 808 -15.92 -4.28 25.57
CA ASP A 808 -15.13 -5.11 26.48
C ASP A 808 -13.67 -4.64 26.52
N LEU A 809 -13.06 -4.38 25.35
CA LEU A 809 -11.68 -3.87 25.26
C LEU A 809 -11.53 -2.49 25.94
N ALA A 810 -12.48 -1.58 25.74
CA ALA A 810 -12.44 -0.27 26.39
C ALA A 810 -12.66 -0.34 27.91
N ALA A 811 -13.44 -1.31 28.40
CA ALA A 811 -13.67 -1.52 29.82
C ALA A 811 -12.53 -2.27 30.52
N HIS A 812 -11.82 -3.11 29.78
CA HIS A 812 -10.72 -3.94 30.26
C HIS A 812 -9.50 -3.80 29.33
N PRO A 813 -8.88 -2.60 29.27
CA PRO A 813 -7.83 -2.31 28.29
C PRO A 813 -6.48 -2.90 28.67
N VAL A 814 -6.32 -3.48 29.87
CA VAL A 814 -5.08 -4.14 30.33
C VAL A 814 -5.04 -5.58 29.84
N LEU A 815 -3.89 -6.06 29.33
CA LEU A 815 -3.75 -7.39 28.71
C LEU A 815 -4.32 -8.53 29.58
N ALA A 816 -3.93 -8.60 30.85
CA ALA A 816 -4.41 -9.64 31.77
C ALA A 816 -5.92 -9.57 32.01
N ASP A 817 -6.47 -8.37 32.19
CA ASP A 817 -7.91 -8.18 32.42
C ASP A 817 -8.71 -8.53 31.15
N CYS A 818 -8.19 -8.14 29.98
CA CYS A 818 -8.77 -8.46 28.69
C CYS A 818 -8.76 -9.98 28.42
N ALA A 819 -7.65 -10.67 28.72
CA ALA A 819 -7.54 -12.11 28.61
C ALA A 819 -8.54 -12.83 29.55
N ALA A 820 -8.70 -12.32 30.79
CA ALA A 820 -9.66 -12.85 31.75
C ALA A 820 -11.13 -12.71 31.31
N VAL A 821 -11.47 -11.71 30.49
CA VAL A 821 -12.81 -11.59 29.88
C VAL A 821 -13.03 -12.63 28.78
N LEU A 822 -11.96 -13.04 28.11
CA LEU A 822 -11.99 -13.96 26.97
C LEU A 822 -12.08 -15.44 27.40
N GLU A 823 -11.36 -15.81 28.48
CA GLU A 823 -11.29 -17.19 28.99
C GLU A 823 -12.67 -17.84 29.27
N PRO A 824 -13.66 -17.18 29.91
CA PRO A 824 -14.95 -17.80 30.24
C PRO A 824 -15.92 -17.88 29.05
N ARG A 825 -15.76 -17.02 28.03
CA ARG A 825 -16.72 -16.88 26.92
C ARG A 825 -16.35 -17.75 25.71
N HIS A 826 -15.08 -18.09 25.54
CA HIS A 826 -14.58 -18.70 24.30
C HIS A 826 -13.46 -19.74 24.52
N ALA A 827 -13.68 -20.74 25.39
CA ALA A 827 -12.75 -21.86 25.62
C ALA A 827 -12.34 -22.63 24.34
N GLY A 828 -13.07 -22.45 23.21
CA GLY A 828 -12.73 -22.98 21.90
C GLY A 828 -12.02 -22.02 20.92
N ALA A 829 -12.12 -20.68 21.09
CA ALA A 829 -11.51 -19.71 20.16
C ALA A 829 -10.00 -19.52 20.44
N PHE A 830 -9.58 -19.79 21.68
CA PHE A 830 -8.17 -19.79 22.09
C PHE A 830 -7.49 -21.16 21.94
N ALA A 831 -8.20 -22.18 21.43
CA ALA A 831 -7.66 -23.54 21.21
C ALA A 831 -7.04 -23.75 19.82
N ARG A 832 -7.13 -22.75 18.92
CA ARG A 832 -6.43 -22.75 17.63
C ARG A 832 -5.27 -21.74 17.67
N PRO A 833 -4.01 -22.17 17.44
CA PRO A 833 -2.90 -21.27 17.15
C PRO A 833 -3.24 -20.33 15.96
N VAL A 834 -2.70 -19.11 15.96
CA VAL A 834 -2.94 -18.09 14.90
C VAL A 834 -1.77 -18.42 14.02
N VAL A 835 -2.09 -19.08 12.91
CA VAL A 835 -1.18 -19.19 11.78
C VAL A 835 0.14 -19.88 12.13
N THR A 836 0.06 -21.18 12.40
CA THR A 836 0.96 -22.08 11.66
C THR A 836 0.10 -22.59 10.51
N ARG A 837 0.27 -22.03 9.30
CA ARG A 837 -0.05 -22.84 8.12
C ARG A 837 0.76 -24.11 8.27
N LEU A 838 0.11 -25.25 8.41
CA LEU A 838 0.83 -26.53 8.43
C LEU A 838 1.45 -26.74 7.06
N LEU A 839 0.82 -26.22 5.99
CA LEU A 839 1.34 -26.27 4.64
C LEU A 839 2.31 -25.13 4.34
N GLN A 840 3.60 -25.44 4.40
CA GLN A 840 4.68 -24.53 4.04
C GLN A 840 4.96 -24.61 2.53
N THR A 841 4.86 -23.48 1.84
CA THR A 841 5.26 -23.40 0.43
C THR A 841 6.77 -23.44 0.32
N LEU A 842 7.30 -24.55 -0.20
CA LEU A 842 8.75 -24.76 -0.27
C LEU A 842 9.40 -24.12 -1.49
N ALA A 843 8.62 -23.90 -2.55
CA ALA A 843 9.03 -23.16 -3.75
C ALA A 843 7.81 -22.52 -4.42
N ALA A 844 7.88 -21.20 -4.69
CA ALA A 844 6.80 -20.49 -5.38
C ALA A 844 6.69 -20.93 -6.86
N VAL A 845 5.52 -21.38 -7.28
CA VAL A 845 5.21 -21.71 -8.67
C VAL A 845 4.04 -20.82 -9.11
N PRO A 846 4.23 -19.95 -10.12
CA PRO A 846 3.12 -19.19 -10.71
C PRO A 846 2.17 -20.16 -11.43
N ASP A 847 0.88 -20.10 -11.09
CA ASP A 847 -0.20 -20.92 -11.69
C ASP A 847 0.12 -22.44 -11.76
N PRO A 848 0.27 -23.11 -10.60
CA PRO A 848 0.60 -24.53 -10.59
C PRO A 848 -0.54 -25.34 -11.17
N HIS A 849 -0.24 -26.35 -12.00
CA HIS A 849 -1.27 -27.25 -12.52
C HIS A 849 -1.51 -28.46 -11.61
N HIS A 850 -0.64 -28.69 -10.61
CA HIS A 850 -0.72 -29.78 -9.65
C HIS A 850 -0.02 -29.41 -8.34
N THR A 851 -0.48 -29.95 -7.22
CA THR A 851 0.16 -29.76 -5.91
C THR A 851 0.56 -31.09 -5.27
N LEU A 852 1.82 -31.19 -4.84
CA LEU A 852 2.33 -32.29 -4.02
C LEU A 852 2.42 -31.83 -2.56
N VAL A 853 1.73 -32.53 -1.65
CA VAL A 853 1.83 -32.29 -0.20
C VAL A 853 2.71 -33.34 0.46
N CYS A 854 3.77 -32.94 1.13
CA CYS A 854 4.83 -33.81 1.64
C CYS A 854 4.85 -33.86 3.18
N PHE A 855 4.69 -35.06 3.74
CA PHE A 855 4.75 -35.34 5.18
C PHE A 855 6.15 -35.85 5.56
N PRO A 856 6.84 -35.20 6.52
CA PRO A 856 8.21 -35.51 6.87
C PRO A 856 8.35 -36.83 7.63
N PHE A 857 9.60 -37.28 7.74
CA PHE A 857 10.00 -38.42 8.56
C PHE A 857 10.11 -38.04 10.04
N ALA A 858 10.34 -39.05 10.91
CA ALA A 858 10.32 -38.89 12.36
C ALA A 858 11.24 -37.77 12.87
N GLY A 859 10.68 -36.87 13.67
CA GLY A 859 11.36 -35.69 14.23
C GLY A 859 11.69 -34.61 13.18
N GLY A 860 11.24 -34.79 11.93
CA GLY A 860 11.52 -33.92 10.81
C GLY A 860 10.41 -32.95 10.49
N ASN A 861 10.74 -31.94 9.68
CA ASN A 861 9.85 -30.84 9.35
C ASN A 861 9.79 -30.57 7.83
N ALA A 862 9.07 -29.51 7.44
CA ALA A 862 8.78 -29.22 6.03
C ALA A 862 10.04 -28.95 5.20
N VAL A 863 11.11 -28.41 5.81
CA VAL A 863 12.31 -27.99 5.06
C VAL A 863 13.05 -29.17 4.41
N ASN A 864 12.82 -30.40 4.90
CA ASN A 864 13.42 -31.62 4.37
C ASN A 864 13.08 -31.91 2.91
N PHE A 865 11.99 -31.33 2.40
CA PHE A 865 11.57 -31.49 0.99
C PHE A 865 12.00 -30.33 0.08
N ARG A 866 12.74 -29.33 0.57
CA ARG A 866 13.22 -28.20 -0.26
C ARG A 866 14.02 -28.65 -1.48
N PRO A 867 14.94 -29.64 -1.40
CA PRO A 867 15.65 -30.11 -2.58
C PRO A 867 14.71 -30.71 -3.64
N LEU A 868 13.70 -31.48 -3.22
CA LEU A 868 12.67 -32.01 -4.12
C LEU A 868 11.82 -30.90 -4.74
N ALA A 869 11.41 -29.90 -3.94
CA ALA A 869 10.65 -28.74 -4.41
C ALA A 869 11.41 -27.93 -5.47
N ALA A 870 12.73 -27.78 -5.31
CA ALA A 870 13.57 -27.08 -6.29
C ALA A 870 13.58 -27.77 -7.65
N GLU A 871 13.56 -29.11 -7.68
CA GLU A 871 13.51 -29.89 -8.91
C GLU A 871 12.14 -29.85 -9.59
N LEU A 872 11.05 -29.88 -8.83
CA LEU A 872 9.67 -29.90 -9.34
C LEU A 872 9.12 -28.52 -9.74
N ARG A 873 9.69 -27.43 -9.20
CA ARG A 873 9.29 -26.06 -9.54
C ARG A 873 9.35 -25.79 -11.05
N ARG A 874 10.37 -26.33 -11.73
CA ARG A 874 10.57 -26.15 -13.19
C ARG A 874 9.49 -26.83 -14.01
N ASP A 875 8.81 -27.81 -13.43
CA ASP A 875 7.75 -28.57 -14.07
C ASP A 875 6.36 -27.98 -13.77
N GLY A 876 6.24 -26.83 -13.10
CA GLY A 876 4.93 -26.24 -12.79
C GLY A 876 4.14 -26.97 -11.71
N ILE A 877 4.80 -27.81 -10.89
CA ILE A 877 4.20 -28.54 -9.77
C ILE A 877 4.54 -27.82 -8.47
N ALA A 878 3.52 -27.37 -7.74
CA ALA A 878 3.71 -26.79 -6.41
C ALA A 878 4.03 -27.88 -5.39
N VAL A 879 5.01 -27.63 -4.51
CA VAL A 879 5.35 -28.55 -3.41
C VAL A 879 5.15 -27.85 -2.08
N LEU A 880 4.26 -28.41 -1.28
CA LEU A 880 3.94 -27.95 0.07
C LEU A 880 4.46 -28.98 1.07
N GLY A 881 5.32 -28.58 1.99
CA GLY A 881 5.76 -29.44 3.10
C GLY A 881 4.84 -29.24 4.30
N VAL A 882 4.49 -30.33 4.98
CA VAL A 882 3.77 -30.27 6.25
C VAL A 882 4.78 -29.96 7.36
N GLU A 883 4.53 -28.89 8.11
CA GLU A 883 5.24 -28.50 9.33
C GLU A 883 4.43 -29.03 10.52
N PRO A 884 4.80 -30.19 11.13
CA PRO A 884 4.02 -30.75 12.22
C PRO A 884 4.21 -29.92 13.50
N PRO A 885 3.17 -29.75 14.32
CA PRO A 885 3.29 -29.05 15.59
C PRO A 885 4.38 -29.65 16.49
N GLY A 886 5.14 -28.80 17.17
CA GLY A 886 6.24 -29.21 18.04
C GLY A 886 7.50 -29.69 17.32
N HIS A 887 7.60 -29.52 15.99
CA HIS A 887 8.78 -29.84 15.17
C HIS A 887 9.57 -28.61 14.72
N ASP A 888 9.15 -27.40 15.10
CA ASP A 888 9.90 -26.16 14.84
C ASP A 888 11.07 -26.02 15.82
N PHE A 889 12.29 -26.01 15.28
CA PHE A 889 13.54 -25.90 16.04
C PHE A 889 13.80 -24.50 16.62
N ALA A 890 12.98 -23.50 16.27
CA ALA A 890 13.04 -22.12 16.77
C ALA A 890 11.91 -21.75 17.74
N GLY A 891 10.89 -22.61 17.91
CA GLY A 891 9.72 -22.34 18.74
C GLY A 891 9.75 -23.07 20.08
N ASP A 892 9.48 -22.35 21.17
CA ASP A 892 9.37 -22.95 22.51
C ASP A 892 7.89 -23.28 22.82
N GLY A 893 7.51 -24.56 22.68
CA GLY A 893 6.35 -25.10 23.43
C GLY A 893 5.04 -25.42 22.68
N GLU A 894 5.07 -25.82 21.41
CA GLU A 894 3.88 -26.44 20.78
C GLU A 894 3.71 -27.91 21.22
N PRO A 895 2.48 -28.38 21.52
CA PRO A 895 2.25 -29.78 21.86
C PRO A 895 2.38 -30.69 20.62
N LEU A 896 3.05 -31.82 20.79
CA LEU A 896 3.11 -32.88 19.78
C LEU A 896 1.74 -33.57 19.66
N GLU A 897 1.22 -33.69 18.44
CA GLU A 897 -0.15 -34.18 18.18
C GLU A 897 -0.17 -35.57 17.50
N ASP A 898 -1.24 -36.34 17.74
CA ASP A 898 -1.41 -37.68 17.15
C ASP A 898 -1.76 -37.62 15.65
N VAL A 899 -1.39 -38.68 14.90
CA VAL A 899 -1.60 -38.80 13.44
C VAL A 899 -3.03 -38.43 12.97
N PRO A 900 -4.13 -38.92 13.57
CA PRO A 900 -5.47 -38.58 13.11
C PRO A 900 -5.82 -37.10 13.31
N VAL A 901 -5.23 -36.43 14.30
CA VAL A 901 -5.43 -35.00 14.56
C VAL A 901 -4.70 -34.20 13.49
N LEU A 902 -3.41 -34.47 13.29
CA LEU A 902 -2.59 -33.84 12.27
C LEU A 902 -3.20 -33.99 10.87
N ALA A 903 -3.64 -35.20 10.51
CA ALA A 903 -4.25 -35.49 9.21
C ALA A 903 -5.56 -34.71 8.99
N ARG A 904 -6.40 -34.53 10.02
CA ARG A 904 -7.61 -33.70 9.93
C ARG A 904 -7.28 -32.24 9.67
N TRP A 905 -6.27 -31.69 10.35
CA TRP A 905 -5.87 -30.30 10.18
C TRP A 905 -5.28 -30.06 8.79
N VAL A 906 -4.38 -30.94 8.34
CA VAL A 906 -3.84 -30.85 6.98
C VAL A 906 -4.94 -31.00 5.93
N ARG A 907 -5.90 -31.91 6.13
CA ARG A 907 -7.09 -32.03 5.26
C ARG A 907 -7.86 -30.73 5.18
N ASP A 908 -8.17 -30.11 6.32
CA ASP A 908 -8.92 -28.85 6.37
C ASP A 908 -8.20 -27.74 5.59
N GLU A 909 -6.87 -27.66 5.71
CA GLU A 909 -6.04 -26.68 5.00
C GLU A 909 -5.99 -26.93 3.49
N ILE A 910 -5.84 -28.20 3.07
CA ILE A 910 -5.92 -28.58 1.65
C ILE A 910 -7.30 -28.21 1.08
N VAL A 911 -8.38 -28.51 1.80
CA VAL A 911 -9.76 -28.22 1.41
C VAL A 911 -9.97 -26.72 1.21
N ALA A 912 -9.45 -25.91 2.13
CA ALA A 912 -9.64 -24.46 2.14
C ALA A 912 -8.79 -23.71 1.10
N HIS A 913 -7.55 -24.16 0.84
CA HIS A 913 -6.55 -23.32 0.17
C HIS A 913 -5.94 -23.88 -1.11
N ILE A 914 -6.12 -25.16 -1.42
CA ILE A 914 -5.58 -25.76 -2.63
C ILE A 914 -6.71 -26.04 -3.61
N THR A 915 -6.68 -25.43 -4.79
CA THR A 915 -7.69 -25.60 -5.84
C THR A 915 -7.26 -26.56 -6.96
N THR A 916 -5.97 -26.87 -7.04
CA THR A 916 -5.38 -27.80 -8.01
C THR A 916 -5.60 -29.26 -7.61
N PRO A 917 -5.40 -30.23 -8.54
CA PRO A 917 -5.30 -31.64 -8.18
C PRO A 917 -4.15 -31.89 -7.20
N VAL A 918 -4.37 -32.77 -6.22
CA VAL A 918 -3.46 -33.01 -5.11
C VAL A 918 -2.93 -34.44 -5.14
N SER A 919 -1.61 -34.58 -5.02
CA SER A 919 -0.96 -35.84 -4.62
C SER A 919 -0.34 -35.66 -3.24
N VAL A 920 -0.24 -36.74 -2.47
CA VAL A 920 0.43 -36.72 -1.16
C VAL A 920 1.66 -37.62 -1.17
N TRP A 921 2.70 -37.19 -0.47
CA TRP A 921 3.92 -37.96 -0.24
C TRP A 921 4.12 -38.13 1.26
N GLY A 922 4.17 -39.37 1.74
CA GLY A 922 4.61 -39.67 3.09
C GLY A 922 5.99 -40.29 3.08
N HIS A 923 6.91 -39.77 3.89
CA HIS A 923 8.26 -40.34 4.02
C HIS A 923 8.44 -40.95 5.42
N SER A 924 8.88 -42.22 5.50
CA SER A 924 9.06 -42.94 6.78
C SER A 924 7.79 -42.87 7.65
N THR A 925 7.85 -42.41 8.91
CA THR A 925 6.68 -42.26 9.80
C THR A 925 5.59 -41.34 9.24
N GLY A 926 5.94 -40.35 8.40
CA GLY A 926 4.99 -39.45 7.73
C GLY A 926 4.00 -40.17 6.80
N VAL A 927 4.28 -41.43 6.43
CA VAL A 927 3.34 -42.28 5.68
C VAL A 927 2.02 -42.46 6.42
N ALA A 928 2.04 -42.59 7.75
CA ALA A 928 0.80 -42.75 8.52
C ALA A 928 -0.13 -41.53 8.36
N ALA A 929 0.42 -40.32 8.46
CA ALA A 929 -0.34 -39.09 8.29
C ALA A 929 -0.76 -38.86 6.83
N ALA A 930 0.08 -39.21 5.85
CA ALA A 930 -0.26 -39.11 4.43
C ALA A 930 -1.43 -40.02 4.04
N LEU A 931 -1.45 -41.27 4.53
CA LEU A 931 -2.53 -42.23 4.29
C LEU A 931 -3.85 -41.75 4.90
N GLU A 932 -3.83 -41.34 6.16
CA GLU A 932 -5.03 -40.85 6.84
C GLU A 932 -5.55 -39.56 6.18
N THR A 933 -4.66 -38.65 5.76
CA THR A 933 -5.05 -37.43 5.03
C THR A 933 -5.69 -37.77 3.70
N ALA A 934 -5.12 -38.71 2.93
CA ALA A 934 -5.69 -39.16 1.66
C ALA A 934 -7.10 -39.76 1.83
N ARG A 935 -7.30 -40.56 2.89
CA ARG A 935 -8.59 -41.14 3.26
C ARG A 935 -9.61 -40.06 3.61
N LEU A 936 -9.26 -39.12 4.50
CA LEU A 936 -10.12 -38.02 4.92
C LEU A 936 -10.45 -37.05 3.78
N LEU A 937 -9.54 -36.86 2.82
CA LEU A 937 -9.76 -36.06 1.61
C LEU A 937 -10.75 -36.75 0.66
N ALA A 938 -10.65 -38.06 0.48
CA ALA A 938 -11.62 -38.83 -0.30
C ALA A 938 -13.03 -38.76 0.33
N GLU A 939 -13.14 -38.90 1.65
CA GLU A 939 -14.41 -38.72 2.39
C GLU A 939 -15.00 -37.31 2.23
N ALA A 940 -14.14 -36.29 2.12
CA ALA A 940 -14.56 -34.92 1.86
C ALA A 940 -14.91 -34.63 0.39
N GLY A 941 -14.93 -35.64 -0.47
CA GLY A 941 -15.25 -35.50 -1.90
C GLY A 941 -14.11 -34.90 -2.74
N ARG A 942 -12.88 -34.88 -2.22
CA ARG A 942 -11.68 -34.39 -2.90
C ARG A 942 -10.57 -35.46 -2.91
N PRO A 943 -10.75 -36.59 -3.60
CA PRO A 943 -9.76 -37.67 -3.58
C PRO A 943 -8.41 -37.19 -4.14
N VAL A 944 -7.32 -37.69 -3.56
CA VAL A 944 -5.97 -37.44 -4.07
C VAL A 944 -5.74 -38.21 -5.37
N GLU A 945 -4.97 -37.63 -6.29
CA GLU A 945 -4.60 -38.26 -7.56
C GLU A 945 -3.64 -39.44 -7.35
N ARG A 946 -2.81 -39.36 -6.30
CA ARG A 946 -1.80 -40.36 -5.99
C ARG A 946 -1.28 -40.24 -4.56
N VAL A 947 -0.89 -41.38 -3.99
CA VAL A 947 -0.17 -41.47 -2.72
C VAL A 947 1.20 -42.06 -2.97
N TYR A 948 2.25 -41.35 -2.56
CA TYR A 948 3.62 -41.84 -2.57
C TYR A 948 4.05 -42.26 -1.17
N ILE A 949 4.61 -43.47 -1.08
CA ILE A 949 5.13 -44.05 0.16
C ILE A 949 6.65 -44.15 0.04
N GLY A 950 7.36 -43.27 0.72
CA GLY A 950 8.81 -43.22 0.70
C GLY A 950 9.43 -43.94 1.91
N ALA A 951 10.37 -44.84 1.66
CA ALA A 951 11.24 -45.44 2.69
C ALA A 951 10.50 -46.11 3.87
N LEU A 952 9.35 -46.75 3.63
CA LEU A 952 8.64 -47.52 4.65
C LEU A 952 8.18 -48.88 4.12
N LEU A 953 8.56 -49.94 4.83
CA LEU A 953 8.01 -51.28 4.66
C LEU A 953 6.77 -51.45 5.54
N MET A 954 5.71 -52.03 4.99
CA MET A 954 4.56 -52.39 5.79
C MET A 954 4.88 -53.67 6.58
N GLY A 955 5.49 -53.54 7.75
CA GLY A 955 5.79 -54.67 8.64
C GLY A 955 4.53 -55.42 9.09
N ASP A 956 4.73 -56.61 9.66
CA ASP A 956 3.69 -57.31 10.42
C ASP A 956 3.45 -56.64 11.79
N THR A 957 2.35 -57.03 12.45
CA THR A 957 1.95 -56.43 13.73
C THR A 957 3.00 -56.63 14.83
N GLU A 958 3.75 -57.74 14.80
CA GLU A 958 4.81 -58.03 15.77
C GLU A 958 6.03 -57.12 15.55
N THR A 959 6.40 -56.88 14.30
CA THR A 959 7.51 -56.00 13.90
C THR A 959 7.21 -54.55 14.26
N LEU A 960 6.00 -54.05 13.95
CA LEU A 960 5.56 -52.70 14.33
C LEU A 960 5.54 -52.53 15.86
N ALA A 961 5.03 -53.53 16.60
CA ALA A 961 5.02 -53.51 18.06
C ALA A 961 6.45 -53.52 18.65
N ALA A 962 7.38 -54.27 18.05
CA ALA A 962 8.77 -54.31 18.47
C ALA A 962 9.51 -52.99 18.18
N GLU A 963 9.20 -52.29 17.09
CA GLU A 963 9.74 -50.96 16.80
C GLU A 963 9.23 -49.90 17.77
N MET A 964 7.92 -49.89 18.05
CA MET A 964 7.33 -49.00 19.04
C MET A 964 7.89 -49.25 20.45
N ALA A 965 8.03 -50.52 20.85
CA ALA A 965 8.62 -50.87 22.16
C ALA A 965 10.09 -50.45 22.28
N ARG A 966 10.84 -50.52 21.18
CA ARG A 966 12.23 -50.02 21.10
C ARG A 966 12.30 -48.50 21.20
N ALA A 967 11.41 -47.78 20.52
CA ALA A 967 11.35 -46.31 20.58
C ALA A 967 10.90 -45.81 21.97
N ALA A 968 9.93 -46.48 22.60
CA ALA A 968 9.43 -46.12 23.93
C ALA A 968 10.47 -46.27 25.05
N THR A 969 11.46 -47.17 24.88
CA THR A 969 12.46 -47.49 25.91
C THR A 969 13.86 -46.96 25.60
N ALA A 970 14.08 -46.39 24.41
CA ALA A 970 15.34 -45.78 24.04
C ALA A 970 15.55 -44.47 24.82
N ASP A 971 16.75 -44.29 25.35
CA ASP A 971 17.18 -42.99 25.86
C ASP A 971 17.46 -42.00 24.72
N GLU A 972 17.51 -40.73 25.08
CA GLU A 972 17.68 -39.61 24.16
C GLU A 972 18.97 -39.72 23.34
N GLU A 973 20.08 -40.09 23.98
CA GLU A 973 21.40 -40.23 23.34
C GLU A 973 21.37 -41.32 22.25
N SER A 974 20.70 -42.43 22.51
CA SER A 974 20.48 -43.52 21.55
C SER A 974 19.60 -43.09 20.37
N LEU A 975 18.54 -42.31 20.62
CA LEU A 975 17.67 -41.77 19.57
C LEU A 975 18.43 -40.79 18.65
N LEU A 976 19.17 -39.84 19.24
CA LEU A 976 19.98 -38.88 18.50
C LEU A 976 21.13 -39.55 17.74
N SER A 977 21.77 -40.57 18.32
CA SER A 977 22.82 -41.35 17.64
C SER A 977 22.30 -42.02 16.37
N ARG A 978 21.06 -42.53 16.39
CA ARG A 978 20.41 -43.11 15.19
C ARG A 978 20.12 -42.07 14.11
N LEU A 979 19.69 -40.87 14.50
CA LEU A 979 19.46 -39.76 13.56
C LEU A 979 20.77 -39.28 12.93
N ARG A 980 21.85 -39.21 13.72
CA ARG A 980 23.21 -38.86 13.26
C ARG A 980 23.80 -39.90 12.31
N ALA A 981 23.62 -41.19 12.60
CA ALA A 981 24.11 -42.28 11.76
C ALA A 981 23.48 -42.31 10.35
N GLY A 982 22.34 -41.64 10.16
CA GLY A 982 21.71 -41.46 8.86
C GLY A 982 22.23 -40.27 8.04
N GLU A 983 23.14 -39.44 8.57
CA GLU A 983 23.66 -38.19 7.97
C GLU A 983 22.58 -37.16 7.56
N VAL A 984 21.45 -37.13 8.27
CA VAL A 984 20.25 -36.38 7.83
C VAL A 984 20.03 -35.07 8.56
N TYR A 985 20.44 -34.99 9.82
CA TYR A 985 20.46 -33.73 10.55
C TYR A 985 21.89 -33.26 10.71
N THR A 986 22.43 -32.66 9.65
CA THR A 986 23.73 -31.99 9.70
C THR A 986 23.77 -30.83 10.70
N GLU A 987 22.59 -30.32 11.07
CA GLU A 987 22.39 -29.24 12.03
C GLU A 987 22.38 -29.72 13.50
N LEU A 988 22.27 -31.04 13.77
CA LEU A 988 22.33 -31.58 15.15
C LEU A 988 23.67 -31.34 15.85
N ASP A 989 24.73 -31.07 15.09
CA ASP A 989 26.05 -30.73 15.65
C ASP A 989 26.15 -29.24 16.01
N GLU A 990 25.23 -28.40 15.51
CA GLU A 990 25.12 -26.96 15.76
C GLU A 990 24.03 -26.61 16.78
N LEU A 991 23.14 -27.56 17.08
CA LEU A 991 22.04 -27.43 18.05
C LEU A 991 22.56 -27.59 19.49
N GLY A 992 22.19 -26.67 20.38
CA GLY A 992 22.46 -26.77 21.82
C GLY A 992 21.68 -27.92 22.49
N ALA A 993 22.10 -28.36 23.68
CA ALA A 993 21.52 -29.52 24.38
C ALA A 993 19.98 -29.49 24.45
N GLU A 994 19.39 -28.37 24.89
CA GLU A 994 17.92 -28.22 25.01
C GLU A 994 17.16 -28.44 23.67
N ARG A 995 17.79 -28.19 22.52
CA ARG A 995 17.16 -28.41 21.21
C ARG A 995 17.30 -29.84 20.72
N ALA A 996 18.33 -30.55 21.18
CA ALA A 996 18.48 -31.97 20.90
C ALA A 996 17.39 -32.79 21.60
N ASP A 997 17.00 -32.40 22.82
CA ASP A 997 15.89 -32.98 23.59
C ASP A 997 14.56 -32.89 22.81
N VAL A 998 14.29 -31.74 22.17
CA VAL A 998 13.07 -31.52 21.37
C VAL A 998 13.02 -32.46 20.16
N VAL A 999 14.13 -32.60 19.43
CA VAL A 999 14.22 -33.50 18.26
C VAL A 999 14.05 -34.96 18.68
N ALA A 1000 14.67 -35.37 19.78
CA ALA A 1000 14.53 -36.72 20.32
C ALA A 1000 13.09 -37.01 20.79
N GLY A 1001 12.45 -36.04 21.45
CA GLY A 1001 11.05 -36.11 21.87
C GLY A 1001 10.08 -36.21 20.69
N ALA A 1002 10.26 -35.36 19.67
CA ALA A 1002 9.47 -35.39 18.43
C ALA A 1002 9.65 -36.72 17.69
N TYR A 1003 10.89 -37.20 17.55
CA TYR A 1003 11.18 -38.51 16.95
C TYR A 1003 10.50 -39.66 17.70
N GLN A 1004 10.61 -39.68 19.03
CA GLN A 1004 10.00 -40.72 19.86
C GLN A 1004 8.47 -40.71 19.72
N HIS A 1005 7.87 -39.51 19.76
CA HIS A 1005 6.43 -39.32 19.55
C HIS A 1005 6.00 -39.87 18.20
N ASP A 1006 6.61 -39.40 17.10
CA ASP A 1006 6.24 -39.77 15.74
C ASP A 1006 6.28 -41.28 15.49
N VAL A 1007 7.32 -41.96 15.97
CA VAL A 1007 7.43 -43.42 15.82
C VAL A 1007 6.30 -44.13 16.56
N LEU A 1008 5.95 -43.65 17.76
CA LEU A 1008 4.87 -44.24 18.56
C LEU A 1008 3.49 -43.96 17.95
N THR A 1009 3.23 -42.74 17.47
CA THR A 1009 1.93 -42.36 16.93
C THR A 1009 1.69 -42.98 15.56
N ALA A 1010 2.70 -42.96 14.68
CA ALA A 1010 2.66 -43.62 13.37
C ALA A 1010 2.54 -45.13 13.52
N GLY A 1011 3.28 -45.75 14.45
CA GLY A 1011 3.18 -47.19 14.73
C GLY A 1011 1.78 -47.61 15.21
N ARG A 1012 1.16 -46.83 16.13
CA ARG A 1012 -0.23 -47.06 16.56
C ARG A 1012 -1.20 -47.01 15.38
N HIS A 1013 -1.05 -46.00 14.53
CA HIS A 1013 -1.93 -45.81 13.39
C HIS A 1013 -1.75 -46.91 12.34
N LEU A 1014 -0.52 -47.23 11.94
CA LEU A 1014 -0.23 -48.31 10.98
C LEU A 1014 -0.66 -49.69 11.48
N ARG A 1015 -0.60 -49.92 12.80
CA ARG A 1015 -1.17 -51.13 13.41
C ARG A 1015 -2.69 -51.17 13.27
N ALA A 1016 -3.38 -50.05 13.49
CA ALA A 1016 -4.83 -49.98 13.27
C ALA A 1016 -5.20 -50.24 11.79
N VAL A 1017 -4.41 -49.71 10.85
CA VAL A 1017 -4.54 -49.98 9.42
C VAL A 1017 -4.37 -51.48 9.11
N ARG A 1018 -3.46 -52.17 9.80
CA ARG A 1018 -3.26 -53.63 9.63
C ARG A 1018 -4.37 -54.48 10.24
N GLU A 1019 -4.89 -54.05 11.39
CA GLU A 1019 -5.96 -54.77 12.11
C GLU A 1019 -7.31 -54.65 11.40
N ASP A 1020 -7.56 -53.54 10.67
CA ASP A 1020 -8.76 -53.32 9.87
C ASP A 1020 -8.47 -52.64 8.52
N PRO A 1021 -7.88 -53.35 7.54
CA PRO A 1021 -7.44 -52.75 6.28
C PRO A 1021 -8.58 -52.20 5.42
N GLU A 1022 -9.79 -52.76 5.53
CA GLU A 1022 -10.96 -52.29 4.77
C GLU A 1022 -11.39 -50.88 5.21
N ALA A 1023 -11.25 -50.53 6.50
CA ALA A 1023 -11.56 -49.19 7.00
C ALA A 1023 -10.59 -48.11 6.48
N TYR A 1024 -9.40 -48.50 6.02
CA TYR A 1024 -8.34 -47.59 5.55
C TYR A 1024 -8.00 -47.77 4.07
N ARG A 1025 -8.89 -48.44 3.31
CA ARG A 1025 -8.71 -48.68 1.88
C ARG A 1025 -8.78 -47.37 1.09
N LEU A 1026 -7.86 -47.19 0.15
CA LEU A 1026 -7.74 -46.02 -0.72
C LEU A 1026 -8.06 -46.39 -2.18
N ASP A 1027 -8.88 -45.56 -2.83
CA ASP A 1027 -9.18 -45.68 -4.26
C ASP A 1027 -8.05 -45.11 -5.16
N ALA A 1028 -7.17 -44.31 -4.57
CA ALA A 1028 -6.03 -43.70 -5.23
C ALA A 1028 -4.92 -44.73 -5.54
N PRO A 1029 -4.16 -44.55 -6.65
CA PRO A 1029 -2.94 -45.32 -6.88
C PRO A 1029 -1.89 -45.02 -5.80
N VAL A 1030 -1.19 -46.06 -5.37
CA VAL A 1030 -0.14 -46.01 -4.37
C VAL A 1030 1.19 -46.36 -5.02
N GLU A 1031 2.15 -45.44 -4.99
CA GLU A 1031 3.50 -45.65 -5.50
C GLU A 1031 4.44 -45.83 -4.32
N VAL A 1032 5.03 -47.02 -4.17
CA VAL A 1032 6.01 -47.26 -3.11
C VAL A 1032 7.41 -47.05 -3.65
N VAL A 1033 8.20 -46.21 -2.98
CA VAL A 1033 9.53 -45.78 -3.40
C VAL A 1033 10.55 -46.15 -2.34
N VAL A 1034 11.59 -46.88 -2.73
CA VAL A 1034 12.69 -47.31 -1.84
C VAL A 1034 14.04 -47.19 -2.53
N ALA A 1035 15.13 -47.21 -1.75
CA ALA A 1035 16.50 -47.22 -2.26
C ALA A 1035 17.18 -48.55 -1.93
N ARG A 1036 17.95 -49.12 -2.88
CA ARG A 1036 18.64 -50.42 -2.71
C ARG A 1036 19.61 -50.48 -1.56
N ASP A 1037 20.23 -49.34 -1.25
CA ASP A 1037 21.21 -49.18 -0.19
C ASP A 1037 20.59 -48.79 1.16
N ASP A 1038 19.25 -48.69 1.25
CA ASP A 1038 18.55 -48.49 2.51
C ASP A 1038 18.42 -49.81 3.28
N THR A 1039 19.16 -49.92 4.38
CA THR A 1039 19.12 -51.10 5.25
C THR A 1039 17.79 -51.29 5.98
N ALA A 1040 17.03 -50.21 6.21
CA ALA A 1040 15.72 -50.27 6.85
C ALA A 1040 14.63 -50.84 5.92
N THR A 1041 14.84 -50.75 4.60
CA THR A 1041 13.95 -51.30 3.59
C THR A 1041 14.58 -52.42 2.77
N ALA A 1042 15.73 -52.98 3.18
CA ALA A 1042 16.52 -53.93 2.41
C ALA A 1042 15.81 -55.25 2.02
N SER A 1043 14.72 -55.64 2.69
CA SER A 1043 13.90 -56.82 2.36
C SER A 1043 12.79 -56.55 1.32
N PHE A 1044 12.81 -55.39 0.66
CA PHE A 1044 11.70 -54.92 -0.18
C PHE A 1044 11.31 -55.85 -1.34
N THR A 1045 12.28 -56.55 -1.94
CA THR A 1045 12.03 -57.48 -3.06
C THR A 1045 11.19 -58.71 -2.68
N GLU A 1046 10.98 -58.96 -1.39
CA GLU A 1046 10.25 -60.13 -0.87
C GLU A 1046 8.85 -59.78 -0.31
N GLU A 1047 8.57 -58.54 0.14
CA GLU A 1047 7.38 -58.22 0.97
C GLU A 1047 6.60 -56.91 0.69
N TYR A 1048 6.69 -56.27 -0.48
CA TYR A 1048 5.85 -55.08 -0.76
C TYR A 1048 4.35 -55.35 -0.89
N GLY A 1049 3.96 -56.63 -0.98
CA GLY A 1049 2.57 -57.07 -1.09
C GLY A 1049 1.70 -56.69 0.11
N GLY A 1050 2.30 -56.34 1.26
CA GLY A 1050 1.57 -55.84 2.42
C GLY A 1050 0.70 -54.64 2.11
N TRP A 1051 1.18 -53.74 1.25
CA TRP A 1051 0.43 -52.55 0.83
C TRP A 1051 -0.83 -52.89 0.01
N LYS A 1052 -0.96 -54.10 -0.56
CA LYS A 1052 -2.17 -54.53 -1.30
C LYS A 1052 -3.43 -54.56 -0.43
N ALA A 1053 -3.27 -54.53 0.88
CA ALA A 1053 -4.38 -54.39 1.82
C ALA A 1053 -5.00 -52.98 1.80
N ILE A 1054 -4.26 -51.94 1.35
CA ILE A 1054 -4.72 -50.55 1.36
C ILE A 1054 -5.06 -49.97 -0.01
N SER A 1055 -4.62 -50.59 -1.12
CA SER A 1055 -5.00 -50.19 -2.49
C SER A 1055 -4.79 -51.35 -3.46
N ASP A 1056 -5.67 -51.49 -4.45
CA ASP A 1056 -5.49 -52.46 -5.54
C ASP A 1056 -4.48 -52.00 -6.61
N ARG A 1057 -4.08 -50.73 -6.57
CA ARG A 1057 -3.27 -50.06 -7.60
C ARG A 1057 -1.91 -49.68 -7.04
N ILE A 1058 -1.03 -50.67 -6.88
CA ILE A 1058 0.29 -50.47 -6.30
C ILE A 1058 1.41 -50.68 -7.31
N THR A 1059 2.33 -49.72 -7.37
CA THR A 1059 3.57 -49.82 -8.14
C THR A 1059 4.76 -49.66 -7.21
N LEU A 1060 5.82 -50.41 -7.47
CA LEU A 1060 7.10 -50.28 -6.79
C LEU A 1060 8.11 -49.56 -7.67
N HIS A 1061 8.78 -48.55 -7.11
CA HIS A 1061 9.92 -47.85 -7.67
C HIS A 1061 11.15 -48.06 -6.79
N GLU A 1062 12.24 -48.49 -7.41
CA GLU A 1062 13.49 -48.80 -6.71
C GLU A 1062 14.62 -47.89 -7.23
N LEU A 1063 15.20 -47.08 -6.34
CA LEU A 1063 16.34 -46.22 -6.62
C LEU A 1063 17.64 -47.01 -6.42
N GLU A 1064 18.62 -46.84 -7.33
CA GLU A 1064 19.89 -47.59 -7.25
C GLU A 1064 20.70 -47.27 -5.99
N ARG A 1065 20.67 -46.02 -5.53
CA ARG A 1065 21.33 -45.50 -4.33
C ARG A 1065 20.55 -44.31 -3.78
N GLY A 1066 20.71 -43.99 -2.50
CA GLY A 1066 20.07 -42.83 -1.86
C GLY A 1066 19.84 -42.97 -0.35
N GLY A 1067 19.94 -44.19 0.19
CA GLY A 1067 19.68 -44.48 1.60
C GLY A 1067 18.24 -44.19 2.02
N HIS A 1068 17.98 -44.19 3.33
CA HIS A 1068 16.63 -44.03 3.89
C HIS A 1068 15.98 -42.65 3.61
N TYR A 1069 16.75 -41.64 3.23
CA TYR A 1069 16.29 -40.24 3.10
C TYR A 1069 16.51 -39.68 1.70
N PHE A 1070 16.24 -40.51 0.69
CA PHE A 1070 16.46 -40.21 -0.72
C PHE A 1070 15.70 -38.99 -1.26
N VAL A 1071 14.63 -38.55 -0.61
CA VAL A 1071 13.93 -37.28 -0.96
C VAL A 1071 14.83 -36.06 -0.87
N ARG A 1072 15.87 -36.11 -0.02
CA ARG A 1072 16.89 -35.07 0.14
C ARG A 1072 18.18 -35.37 -0.61
N THR A 1073 18.65 -36.62 -0.58
CA THR A 1073 19.95 -37.01 -1.15
C THR A 1073 19.89 -37.30 -2.65
N ARG A 1074 18.70 -37.60 -3.18
CA ARG A 1074 18.40 -37.95 -4.58
C ARG A 1074 17.14 -37.22 -5.08
N PRO A 1075 17.07 -35.87 -4.97
CA PRO A 1075 15.87 -35.12 -5.28
C PRO A 1075 15.51 -35.17 -6.77
N ALA A 1076 16.50 -35.25 -7.66
CA ALA A 1076 16.28 -35.32 -9.10
C ALA A 1076 15.64 -36.66 -9.52
N GLU A 1077 16.16 -37.79 -9.01
CA GLU A 1077 15.57 -39.09 -9.28
C GLU A 1077 14.16 -39.23 -8.66
N THR A 1078 13.96 -38.67 -7.47
CA THR A 1078 12.65 -38.60 -6.81
C THR A 1078 11.65 -37.72 -7.59
N ALA A 1079 12.08 -36.57 -8.07
CA ALA A 1079 11.24 -35.67 -8.88
C ALA A 1079 10.78 -36.34 -10.19
N ALA A 1080 11.63 -37.13 -10.84
CA ALA A 1080 11.28 -37.86 -12.05
C ALA A 1080 10.07 -38.81 -11.84
N LEU A 1081 10.00 -39.48 -10.68
CA LEU A 1081 8.87 -40.33 -10.31
C LEU A 1081 7.59 -39.50 -10.12
N VAL A 1082 7.67 -38.36 -9.45
CA VAL A 1082 6.52 -37.45 -9.24
C VAL A 1082 6.02 -36.89 -10.58
N ARG A 1083 6.91 -36.42 -11.45
CA ARG A 1083 6.56 -35.91 -12.80
C ARG A 1083 5.76 -36.91 -13.61
N SER A 1084 6.23 -38.17 -13.65
CA SER A 1084 5.56 -39.25 -14.38
C SER A 1084 4.11 -39.48 -13.91
N GLY A 1085 3.83 -39.10 -12.65
CA GLY A 1085 2.52 -39.29 -12.04
C GLY A 1085 1.57 -38.10 -12.15
N CYS A 1086 2.09 -36.87 -12.26
CA CYS A 1086 1.30 -35.64 -12.17
C CYS A 1086 1.03 -34.96 -13.53
N LEU A 1087 1.66 -35.42 -14.63
CA LEU A 1087 1.43 -34.85 -15.96
C LEU A 1087 0.13 -35.38 -16.63
N PRO A 1088 -0.63 -34.51 -17.34
CA PRO A 1088 -1.77 -34.92 -18.18
C PRO A 1088 -1.36 -35.91 -19.27
N SER A 1089 -2.28 -36.81 -19.65
CA SER A 1089 -2.04 -37.90 -20.61
C SER A 1089 -1.41 -37.46 -21.95
N ALA A 1090 -1.64 -36.22 -22.37
CA ALA A 1090 -1.12 -35.65 -23.62
C ALA A 1090 0.37 -35.25 -23.59
N GLN A 1091 1.00 -35.19 -22.40
CA GLN A 1091 2.41 -34.82 -22.24
C GLN A 1091 3.34 -36.00 -21.89
N ARG A 1092 2.80 -37.22 -21.71
CA ARG A 1092 3.60 -38.41 -21.35
C ARG A 1092 4.40 -39.03 -22.50
N ASP A 1093 4.09 -38.66 -23.75
CA ASP A 1093 4.70 -39.20 -24.97
C ASP A 1093 5.70 -38.23 -25.66
N ARG A 1094 6.13 -37.16 -24.97
CA ARG A 1094 7.25 -36.29 -25.39
C ARG A 1094 8.40 -36.44 -24.42
#